data_AF-A0A3M7RFY3-F1
#
_entry.id   AF-A0A3M7RFY3-F1
#
_cell.length_a   1.000
_cell.length_b   1.000
_cell.length_c   1.000
_cell.angle_alpha   90.00
_cell.angle_beta   90.00
_cell.angle_gamma   90.00
#
_symmetry.space_group_name_H-M   'P 1'
#
loop_
_entity.id
_entity.type
_entity.pdbx_description
1 polymer ?
#
loop_
_entity_poly.entity_id
_entity_poly.type
_entity_poly.pdbx_seq_one_letter_code
_entity_poly.pdbx_strand_id
1 'polypeptide(L)'
;RMIYAEFKQRYSILAPNAVPKGFVDATKATGSILKDIALSEDLYRLGHTKVFFKAGVLGQLEELRDAALSKIIAMLQSNIRMYLMKKQFKRMLDQRLALSVLQRNIKAYLSLRNWPWWKLYTKVKPLLSVARQEDELKAKEEELIKLKEAFEKEEKLRKEFEDSNLKLLKDKNELFTQLQSERDGFGIAEEKIQKLVLQKADLEGQVKDLEDKLGEEEELAGELNAKKKKLEHEINDLKKDIDEMNLKLNKSDSENKSKDNQIHKLQDEMAHQDETIAKLTREKKRLEETNTKTVEQLQQEEDKVNHLNKVKTKLEQTLDEAEDNLEREKKGRADLDKAKRKLEGDLKNAQAQIEEVERLRKDLEDNLKRKDAELNNLGAKIEDEHGQLANLHKKIKELQQRLDESQEEIESERQSKNKAEKQRAELSRELDELNERLEEAGGATSAQLELNKKREAELAKLRRDLEEANLQHEATTAQLRKKHQDAVNEMGEQIDQLQKSRNKLEKEKQIIKSEVDEARLQTDHANKARANIEKLAKQLEQQLQELNIKLDDSNRSIQDLNSHNNKLQSENSNLSAQVEDFESQISGFNKTRQLLQSQIEEARRNAEEEARAKNGLAQQLRNVTADLDQAREQIEEEHEARADLQKQLARVNSEMISWRSKYEIEGLARAEELEEAKRKLAAKLAEAEEQVEEALAKCNSL
;
A
#
# COMPACT_ATOMS: atom_id res chain seq x y z
N ARG A 1 20.37 -58.30 17.86
CA ARG A 1 19.51 -57.55 18.82
C ARG A 1 18.07 -57.63 18.32
N MET A 2 17.06 -57.71 19.20
CA MET A 2 15.65 -57.84 18.80
C MET A 2 14.72 -57.14 19.80
N ILE A 3 13.57 -56.64 19.34
CA ILE A 3 12.56 -56.00 20.19
C ILE A 3 11.86 -57.06 21.04
N TYR A 4 11.50 -56.74 22.29
CA TYR A 4 10.89 -57.70 23.21
C TYR A 4 9.54 -58.26 22.75
N ALA A 5 8.69 -57.42 22.14
CA ALA A 5 7.41 -57.86 21.61
C ALA A 5 7.59 -58.91 20.49
N GLU A 6 8.55 -58.66 19.60
CA GLU A 6 8.91 -59.57 18.52
C GLU A 6 9.56 -60.87 19.06
N PHE A 7 10.48 -60.77 20.03
CA PHE A 7 11.08 -61.94 20.67
C PHE A 7 10.02 -62.84 21.31
N LYS A 8 9.14 -62.25 22.11
CA LYS A 8 8.04 -62.95 22.76
C LYS A 8 7.16 -63.63 21.71
N GLN A 9 6.73 -62.91 20.68
CA GLN A 9 5.86 -63.48 19.64
C GLN A 9 6.51 -64.65 18.89
N ARG A 10 7.79 -64.53 18.54
CA ARG A 10 8.50 -65.54 17.76
C ARG A 10 8.82 -66.80 18.57
N TYR A 11 9.31 -66.65 19.80
CA TYR A 11 9.91 -67.76 20.57
C TYR A 11 9.04 -68.28 21.72
N SER A 12 7.84 -67.73 21.97
CA SER A 12 6.91 -68.31 22.96
C SER A 12 6.59 -69.79 22.69
N ILE A 13 6.69 -70.22 21.43
CA ILE A 13 6.50 -71.63 21.04
C ILE A 13 7.57 -72.58 21.61
N LEU A 14 8.78 -72.07 21.89
CA LEU A 14 9.87 -72.86 22.46
C LEU A 14 9.63 -73.19 23.94
N ALA A 15 8.93 -72.29 24.63
CA ALA A 15 8.70 -72.33 26.07
C ALA A 15 7.22 -72.05 26.38
N PRO A 16 6.28 -72.90 25.90
CA PRO A 16 4.84 -72.61 25.93
C PRO A 16 4.26 -72.52 27.35
N ASN A 17 4.97 -73.08 28.34
CA ASN A 17 4.59 -73.05 29.75
C ASN A 17 5.33 -71.97 30.56
N ALA A 18 6.37 -71.35 30.00
CA ALA A 18 7.21 -70.38 30.71
C ALA A 18 6.57 -68.99 30.81
N VAL A 19 5.63 -68.68 29.92
CA VAL A 19 4.85 -67.44 29.96
C VAL A 19 3.44 -67.75 30.48
N PRO A 20 3.04 -67.19 31.64
CA PRO A 20 1.68 -67.36 32.17
C PRO A 20 0.60 -66.93 31.17
N LYS A 21 -0.54 -67.63 31.18
CA LYS A 21 -1.70 -67.25 30.35
C LYS A 21 -2.27 -65.91 30.86
N GLY A 22 -2.00 -64.81 30.16
CA GLY A 22 -2.45 -63.46 30.48
C GLY A 22 -1.54 -62.37 29.91
N PHE A 23 -1.83 -61.09 30.20
CA PHE A 23 -0.94 -59.99 29.83
C PHE A 23 0.31 -60.04 30.72
N VAL A 24 1.45 -60.35 30.10
CA VAL A 24 2.77 -60.37 30.75
C VAL A 24 3.67 -59.39 30.00
N ASP A 25 4.35 -58.53 30.75
CA ASP A 25 5.37 -57.61 30.26
C ASP A 25 6.36 -58.35 29.35
N ALA A 26 6.60 -57.79 28.16
CA ALA A 26 7.38 -58.42 27.11
C ALA A 26 8.84 -58.66 27.53
N THR A 27 9.39 -57.80 28.39
CA THR A 27 10.74 -57.95 28.97
C THR A 27 10.81 -59.16 29.89
N LYS A 28 9.84 -59.27 30.83
CA LYS A 28 9.75 -60.40 31.76
C LYS A 28 9.46 -61.71 31.03
N ALA A 29 8.56 -61.70 30.06
CA ALA A 29 8.26 -62.86 29.23
C ALA A 29 9.49 -63.34 28.46
N THR A 30 10.26 -62.42 27.87
CA THR A 30 11.52 -62.73 27.18
C THR A 30 12.54 -63.36 28.13
N GLY A 31 12.69 -62.81 29.34
CA GLY A 31 13.57 -63.39 30.36
C GLY A 31 13.14 -64.81 30.79
N SER A 32 11.84 -65.05 30.98
CA SER A 32 11.32 -66.38 31.31
C SER A 32 11.54 -67.39 30.19
N ILE A 33 11.29 -67.01 28.93
CA ILE A 33 11.51 -67.86 27.76
C ILE A 33 13.00 -68.24 27.67
N LEU A 34 13.91 -67.26 27.80
CA LEU A 34 15.35 -67.49 27.72
C LEU A 34 15.89 -68.40 28.84
N LYS A 35 15.27 -68.34 30.02
CA LYS A 35 15.59 -69.24 31.15
C LYS A 35 15.07 -70.66 30.93
N ASP A 36 13.84 -70.81 30.44
CA ASP A 36 13.19 -72.11 30.22
C ASP A 36 13.90 -72.92 29.13
N ILE A 37 14.37 -72.25 28.07
CA ILE A 37 15.21 -72.87 27.03
C ILE A 37 16.67 -73.12 27.48
N ALA A 38 17.00 -72.81 28.73
CA ALA A 38 18.32 -72.96 29.33
C ALA A 38 19.45 -72.25 28.55
N LEU A 39 19.19 -71.06 28.00
CA LEU A 39 20.23 -70.29 27.32
C LEU A 39 21.18 -69.64 28.33
N SER A 40 22.49 -69.86 28.17
CA SER A 40 23.49 -69.31 29.07
C SER A 40 23.42 -67.78 29.13
N GLU A 41 23.50 -67.21 30.34
CA GLU A 41 23.35 -65.77 30.56
C GLU A 41 24.47 -64.97 29.89
N ASP A 42 25.65 -65.53 29.62
CA ASP A 42 26.72 -64.83 28.91
C ASP A 42 26.41 -64.61 27.41
N LEU A 43 25.43 -65.31 26.85
CA LEU A 43 25.06 -65.27 25.43
C LEU A 43 24.05 -64.16 25.11
N TYR A 44 23.40 -63.59 26.12
CA TYR A 44 22.41 -62.52 25.94
C TYR A 44 22.50 -61.42 27.01
N ARG A 45 21.92 -60.26 26.72
CA ARG A 45 21.78 -59.14 27.66
C ARG A 45 20.41 -58.50 27.47
N LEU A 46 19.68 -58.30 28.58
CA LEU A 46 18.39 -57.61 28.58
C LEU A 46 18.64 -56.09 28.66
N GLY A 47 18.23 -55.35 27.64
CA GLY A 47 18.23 -53.88 27.64
C GLY A 47 16.85 -53.30 27.98
N HIS A 48 16.66 -51.98 27.81
CA HIS A 48 15.37 -51.33 28.13
C HIS A 48 14.25 -51.62 27.13
N THR A 49 14.54 -51.58 25.83
CA THR A 49 13.55 -51.82 24.75
C THR A 49 13.84 -53.06 23.91
N LYS A 50 15.08 -53.57 23.96
CA LYS A 50 15.58 -54.65 23.12
C LYS A 50 16.41 -55.64 23.94
N VAL A 51 16.38 -56.90 23.54
CA VAL A 51 17.32 -57.93 23.98
C VAL A 51 18.48 -58.04 23.00
N PHE A 52 19.69 -58.18 23.53
CA PHE A 52 20.93 -58.30 22.79
C PHE A 52 21.45 -59.72 22.87
N PHE A 53 21.97 -60.23 21.75
CA PHE A 53 22.49 -61.59 21.62
C PHE A 53 23.88 -61.54 21.02
N LYS A 54 24.76 -62.45 21.43
CA LYS A 54 26.02 -62.70 20.73
C LYS A 54 25.75 -63.26 19.32
N ALA A 55 26.73 -63.15 18.43
CA ALA A 55 26.64 -63.70 17.09
C ALA A 55 26.35 -65.21 17.13
N GLY A 56 25.49 -65.70 16.23
CA GLY A 56 25.08 -67.10 16.14
C GLY A 56 23.90 -67.52 17.02
N VAL A 57 23.67 -66.85 18.15
CA VAL A 57 22.63 -67.24 19.13
C VAL A 57 21.21 -67.14 18.55
N LEU A 58 20.91 -66.07 17.79
CA LEU A 58 19.61 -65.94 17.12
C LEU A 58 19.38 -67.03 16.06
N GLY A 59 20.45 -67.51 15.40
CA GLY A 59 20.35 -68.60 14.44
C GLY A 59 19.93 -69.91 15.13
N GLN A 60 20.56 -70.23 16.26
CA GLN A 60 20.21 -71.40 17.08
C GLN A 60 18.76 -71.33 17.60
N LEU A 61 18.28 -70.14 17.98
CA LEU A 61 16.90 -69.96 18.41
C LEU A 61 15.89 -70.15 17.26
N GLU A 62 16.21 -69.74 16.03
CA GLU A 62 15.37 -70.04 14.86
C GLU A 62 15.38 -71.54 14.52
N GLU A 63 16.51 -72.24 14.60
CA GLU A 63 16.57 -73.69 14.37
C GLU A 63 15.69 -74.47 15.36
N LEU A 64 15.77 -74.13 16.64
CA LEU A 64 14.90 -74.72 17.66
C LEU A 64 13.43 -74.43 17.38
N ARG A 65 13.12 -73.23 16.88
CA ARG A 65 11.76 -72.79 16.56
C ARG A 65 11.22 -73.54 15.35
N ASP A 66 12.01 -73.70 14.30
CA ASP A 66 11.64 -74.44 13.10
C ASP A 66 11.38 -75.92 13.42
N ALA A 67 12.18 -76.53 14.30
CA ALA A 67 11.93 -77.89 14.79
C ALA A 67 10.59 -78.01 15.55
N ALA A 68 10.25 -77.02 16.38
CA ALA A 68 8.96 -76.97 17.07
C ALA A 68 7.80 -76.74 16.09
N LEU A 69 7.95 -75.82 15.13
CA LEU A 69 6.96 -75.51 14.11
C LEU A 69 6.71 -76.69 13.18
N SER A 70 7.73 -77.45 12.81
CA SER A 70 7.59 -78.63 11.93
C SER A 70 6.61 -79.66 12.51
N LYS A 71 6.62 -79.86 13.83
CA LYS A 71 5.66 -80.75 14.51
C LYS A 71 4.23 -80.23 14.39
N ILE A 72 4.03 -78.93 14.61
CA ILE A 72 2.70 -78.28 14.51
C ILE A 72 2.19 -78.28 13.06
N ILE A 73 3.06 -77.96 12.10
CA ILE A 73 2.73 -77.97 10.67
C ILE A 73 2.35 -79.37 10.22
N ALA A 74 3.07 -80.41 10.65
CA ALA A 74 2.72 -81.80 10.35
C ALA A 74 1.33 -82.18 10.90
N MET A 75 0.98 -81.72 12.11
CA MET A 75 -0.36 -81.92 12.68
C MET A 75 -1.43 -81.17 11.88
N LEU A 76 -1.17 -79.92 11.48
CA LEU A 76 -2.09 -79.13 10.66
C LEU A 76 -2.31 -79.78 9.28
N GLN A 77 -1.23 -80.17 8.61
CA GLN A 77 -1.28 -80.87 7.32
C GLN A 77 -2.06 -82.18 7.43
N SER A 78 -1.87 -82.94 8.52
CA SER A 78 -2.63 -84.17 8.79
C SER A 78 -4.12 -83.89 8.94
N ASN A 79 -4.50 -82.81 9.64
CA ASN A 79 -5.90 -82.39 9.78
C ASN A 79 -6.50 -81.93 8.44
N ILE A 80 -5.76 -81.18 7.63
CA ILE A 80 -6.21 -80.74 6.29
C ILE A 80 -6.42 -81.96 5.38
N ARG A 81 -5.46 -82.88 5.35
CA ARG A 81 -5.57 -84.14 4.58
C ARG A 81 -6.78 -84.95 5.03
N MET A 82 -6.99 -85.08 6.34
CA MET A 82 -8.17 -85.75 6.90
C MET A 82 -9.47 -85.07 6.48
N TYR A 83 -9.56 -83.74 6.56
CA TYR A 83 -10.75 -82.98 6.17
C TYR A 83 -11.08 -83.15 4.68
N LEU A 84 -10.07 -83.02 3.81
CA LEU A 84 -10.23 -83.21 2.37
C LEU A 84 -10.66 -84.64 2.03
N MET A 85 -10.01 -85.63 2.65
CA MET A 85 -10.36 -87.05 2.46
C MET A 85 -11.76 -87.36 2.98
N LYS A 86 -12.20 -86.80 4.11
CA LYS A 86 -13.58 -86.94 4.59
C LYS A 86 -14.60 -86.39 3.59
N LYS A 87 -14.33 -85.23 2.99
CA LYS A 87 -15.20 -84.63 1.96
C LYS A 87 -15.24 -85.48 0.69
N GLN A 88 -14.09 -85.99 0.24
CA GLN A 88 -14.01 -86.85 -0.94
C GLN A 88 -14.63 -88.23 -0.69
N PHE A 89 -14.41 -88.83 0.48
CA PHE A 89 -15.00 -90.09 0.89
C PHE A 89 -16.53 -90.01 0.95
N LYS A 90 -17.08 -88.91 1.48
CA LYS A 90 -18.52 -88.67 1.44
C LYS A 90 -19.05 -88.66 0.01
N ARG A 91 -18.38 -87.98 -0.93
CA ARG A 91 -18.75 -88.00 -2.35
C ARG A 91 -18.72 -89.42 -2.95
N MET A 92 -17.72 -90.23 -2.61
CA MET A 92 -17.63 -91.62 -3.09
C MET A 92 -18.74 -92.51 -2.50
N LEU A 93 -19.09 -92.31 -1.23
CA LEU A 93 -20.19 -93.03 -0.57
C LEU A 93 -21.53 -92.64 -1.20
N ASP A 94 -21.77 -91.35 -1.40
CA ASP A 94 -22.97 -90.83 -2.07
C ASP A 94 -23.05 -91.37 -3.50
N GLN A 95 -21.93 -91.44 -4.24
CA GLN A 95 -21.86 -92.01 -5.59
C GLN A 95 -22.22 -93.51 -5.60
N ARG A 96 -21.75 -94.29 -4.62
CA ARG A 96 -22.08 -95.72 -4.50
C ARG A 96 -23.58 -95.92 -4.31
N LEU A 97 -24.20 -95.16 -3.42
CA LEU A 97 -25.65 -95.20 -3.20
C LEU A 97 -26.41 -94.75 -4.46
N ALA A 98 -25.99 -93.64 -5.07
CA ALA A 98 -26.57 -93.13 -6.30
C ALA A 98 -26.49 -94.15 -7.46
N LEU A 99 -25.38 -94.89 -7.58
CA LEU A 99 -25.21 -95.95 -8.58
C LEU A 99 -26.21 -97.08 -8.40
N SER A 100 -26.47 -97.53 -7.17
CA SER A 100 -27.49 -98.55 -6.91
C SER A 100 -28.89 -98.08 -7.29
N VAL A 101 -29.22 -96.82 -6.97
CA VAL A 101 -30.50 -96.20 -7.37
C VAL A 101 -30.58 -96.07 -8.89
N LEU A 102 -29.51 -95.62 -9.56
CA LEU A 102 -29.42 -95.53 -11.02
C LEU A 102 -29.64 -96.89 -11.68
N GLN A 103 -28.94 -97.93 -11.24
CA GLN A 103 -29.09 -99.29 -11.80
C GLN A 103 -30.52 -99.79 -11.65
N ARG A 104 -31.15 -99.59 -10.48
CA ARG A 104 -32.56 -99.95 -10.25
C ARG A 104 -33.50 -99.16 -11.15
N ASN A 105 -33.30 -97.84 -11.26
CA ASN A 105 -34.13 -96.96 -12.08
C ASN A 105 -34.00 -97.24 -13.58
N ILE A 106 -32.79 -97.53 -14.07
CA ILE A 106 -32.56 -97.91 -15.47
C ILE A 106 -33.31 -99.21 -15.78
N LYS A 107 -33.22 -100.23 -14.90
CA LYS A 107 -34.00 -101.47 -15.06
C LYS A 107 -35.50 -101.20 -15.08
N ALA A 108 -36.01 -100.40 -14.14
CA ALA A 108 -37.43 -100.03 -14.09
C ALA A 108 -37.87 -99.27 -15.35
N TYR A 109 -37.06 -98.32 -15.83
CA TYR A 109 -37.33 -97.56 -17.05
C TYR A 109 -37.34 -98.46 -18.30
N LEU A 110 -36.41 -99.42 -18.42
CA LEU A 110 -36.40 -100.36 -19.54
C LEU A 110 -37.68 -101.21 -19.60
N SER A 111 -38.25 -101.55 -18.44
CA SER A 111 -39.55 -102.22 -18.35
C SER A 111 -40.73 -101.28 -18.64
N LEU A 112 -40.71 -100.06 -18.10
CA LEU A 112 -41.81 -99.10 -18.18
C LEU A 112 -41.89 -98.34 -19.51
N ARG A 113 -40.77 -98.14 -20.22
CA ARG A 113 -40.71 -97.31 -21.45
C ARG A 113 -41.68 -97.76 -22.54
N ASN A 114 -41.98 -99.06 -22.58
CA ASN A 114 -42.88 -99.66 -23.55
C ASN A 114 -44.31 -99.83 -23.02
N TRP A 115 -44.54 -99.62 -21.72
CA TRP A 115 -45.84 -99.79 -21.09
C TRP A 115 -46.81 -98.67 -21.54
N PRO A 116 -48.01 -99.01 -22.06
CA PRO A 116 -48.94 -98.02 -22.60
C PRO A 116 -49.33 -96.90 -21.62
N TRP A 117 -49.57 -97.23 -20.35
CA TRP A 117 -49.91 -96.24 -19.32
C TRP A 117 -48.77 -95.27 -19.01
N TRP A 118 -47.51 -95.72 -19.08
CA TRP A 118 -46.35 -94.84 -18.93
C TRP A 118 -46.20 -93.88 -20.12
N LYS A 119 -46.45 -94.36 -21.35
CA LYS A 119 -46.47 -93.50 -22.55
C LYS A 119 -47.58 -92.46 -22.50
N LEU A 120 -48.75 -92.82 -21.97
CA LEU A 120 -49.85 -91.89 -21.75
C LEU A 120 -49.46 -90.85 -20.70
N TYR A 121 -48.99 -91.28 -19.52
CA TYR A 121 -48.55 -90.39 -18.44
C TYR A 121 -47.47 -89.41 -18.90
N THR A 122 -46.45 -89.87 -19.62
CA THR A 122 -45.36 -89.00 -20.11
C THR A 122 -45.81 -87.97 -21.16
N LYS A 123 -46.83 -88.28 -21.97
CA LYS A 123 -47.44 -87.32 -22.91
C LYS A 123 -48.40 -86.35 -22.23
N VAL A 124 -49.11 -86.79 -21.20
CA VAL A 124 -50.13 -85.99 -20.49
C VAL A 124 -49.52 -85.13 -19.39
N LYS A 125 -48.50 -85.60 -18.67
CA LYS A 125 -47.87 -84.88 -17.55
C LYS A 125 -47.37 -83.48 -17.92
N PRO A 126 -46.70 -83.24 -19.07
CA PRO A 126 -46.29 -81.89 -19.47
C PRO A 126 -47.46 -80.96 -19.82
N LEU A 127 -48.63 -81.51 -20.13
CA LEU A 127 -49.86 -80.75 -20.39
C LEU A 127 -50.54 -80.30 -19.09
N LEU A 128 -50.12 -80.85 -17.94
CA LEU A 128 -50.56 -80.43 -16.61
C LEU A 128 -49.65 -79.29 -16.14
N SER A 129 -50.01 -78.05 -16.48
CA SER A 129 -49.19 -76.84 -16.24
C SER A 129 -48.94 -76.54 -14.76
N VAL A 130 -49.84 -76.98 -13.87
CA VAL A 130 -49.92 -76.53 -12.48
C VAL A 130 -48.69 -76.95 -11.65
N ALA A 131 -48.23 -78.20 -11.76
CA ALA A 131 -47.14 -78.72 -10.92
C ALA A 131 -45.78 -78.10 -11.27
N ARG A 132 -45.54 -77.77 -12.55
CA ARG A 132 -44.28 -77.11 -12.97
C ARG A 132 -44.27 -75.63 -12.59
N GLN A 133 -45.44 -74.98 -12.67
CA GLN A 133 -45.60 -73.58 -12.29
C GLN A 133 -45.38 -73.36 -10.79
N GLU A 134 -45.81 -74.29 -9.93
CA GLU A 134 -45.57 -74.18 -8.47
C GLU A 134 -44.10 -74.27 -8.08
N ASP A 135 -43.33 -75.20 -8.66
CA ASP A 135 -41.89 -75.33 -8.39
C ASP A 135 -41.09 -74.14 -8.94
N GLU A 136 -41.45 -73.66 -10.14
CA GLU A 136 -40.85 -72.44 -10.73
C GLU A 136 -41.21 -71.19 -9.91
N LEU A 137 -42.45 -71.09 -9.41
CA LEU A 137 -42.88 -69.97 -8.56
C LEU A 137 -42.12 -69.96 -7.23
N LYS A 138 -41.98 -71.10 -6.54
CA LYS A 138 -41.21 -71.18 -5.29
C LYS A 138 -39.74 -70.80 -5.48
N ALA A 139 -39.11 -71.30 -6.54
CA ALA A 139 -37.72 -70.92 -6.86
C ALA A 139 -37.60 -69.42 -7.13
N LYS A 140 -38.57 -68.82 -7.84
CA LYS A 140 -38.62 -67.39 -8.11
C LYS A 140 -38.88 -66.57 -6.85
N GLU A 141 -39.72 -67.04 -5.95
CA GLU A 141 -39.97 -66.40 -4.65
C GLU A 141 -38.72 -66.39 -3.77
N GLU A 142 -37.98 -67.50 -3.68
CA GLU A 142 -36.72 -67.56 -2.94
C GLU A 142 -35.63 -66.66 -3.54
N GLU A 143 -35.51 -66.64 -4.87
CA GLU A 143 -34.61 -65.70 -5.58
C GLU A 143 -34.98 -64.25 -5.30
N LEU A 144 -36.28 -63.94 -5.34
CA LEU A 144 -36.80 -62.59 -5.13
C LEU A 144 -36.59 -62.12 -3.68
N ILE A 145 -36.73 -63.01 -2.69
CA ILE A 145 -36.43 -62.69 -1.28
C ILE A 145 -34.94 -62.37 -1.12
N LYS A 146 -34.05 -63.25 -1.61
CA LYS A 146 -32.59 -63.02 -1.52
C LYS A 146 -32.17 -61.74 -2.23
N LEU A 147 -32.76 -61.45 -3.39
CA LEU A 147 -32.45 -60.25 -4.15
C LEU A 147 -32.93 -58.98 -3.42
N LYS A 148 -34.11 -59.02 -2.80
CA LYS A 148 -34.62 -57.91 -1.98
C LYS A 148 -33.74 -57.65 -0.75
N GLU A 149 -33.33 -58.69 -0.03
CA GLU A 149 -32.45 -58.53 1.14
C GLU A 149 -31.06 -57.99 0.76
N ALA A 150 -30.50 -58.44 -0.36
CA ALA A 150 -29.25 -57.91 -0.87
C ALA A 150 -29.39 -56.45 -1.31
N PHE A 151 -30.46 -56.14 -2.05
CA PHE A 151 -30.76 -54.77 -2.49
C PHE A 151 -30.90 -53.81 -1.32
N GLU A 152 -31.64 -54.19 -0.27
CA GLU A 152 -31.83 -53.32 0.91
C GLU A 152 -30.52 -53.08 1.67
N LYS A 153 -29.64 -54.08 1.78
CA LYS A 153 -28.32 -53.92 2.41
C LYS A 153 -27.42 -52.98 1.60
N GLU A 154 -27.36 -53.17 0.29
CA GLU A 154 -26.57 -52.33 -0.60
C GLU A 154 -27.11 -50.90 -0.66
N GLU A 155 -28.43 -50.71 -0.64
CA GLU A 155 -29.03 -49.37 -0.61
C GLU A 155 -28.68 -48.60 0.68
N LYS A 156 -28.68 -49.28 1.83
CA LYS A 156 -28.25 -48.69 3.11
C LYS A 156 -26.78 -48.29 3.10
N LEU A 157 -25.90 -49.22 2.69
CA LEU A 157 -24.46 -48.95 2.59
C LEU A 157 -24.17 -47.81 1.60
N ARG A 158 -24.87 -47.78 0.47
CA ARG A 158 -24.72 -46.71 -0.52
C ARG A 158 -25.10 -45.35 0.05
N LYS A 159 -26.21 -45.25 0.79
CA LYS A 159 -26.62 -43.99 1.45
C LYS A 159 -25.60 -43.54 2.49
N GLU A 160 -25.11 -44.46 3.33
CA GLU A 160 -24.09 -44.16 4.33
C GLU A 160 -22.79 -43.64 3.68
N PHE A 161 -22.37 -44.24 2.57
CA PHE A 161 -21.21 -43.78 1.81
C PHE A 161 -21.44 -42.45 1.08
N GLU A 162 -22.63 -42.24 0.51
CA GLU A 162 -22.99 -40.95 -0.11
C GLU A 162 -22.98 -39.82 0.93
N ASP A 163 -23.54 -40.04 2.11
CA ASP A 163 -23.53 -39.07 3.22
C ASP A 163 -22.11 -38.78 3.72
N SER A 164 -21.29 -39.82 3.88
CA SER A 164 -19.88 -39.67 4.25
C SER A 164 -19.11 -38.86 3.20
N ASN A 165 -19.35 -39.12 1.92
CA ASN A 165 -18.70 -38.43 0.82
C ASN A 165 -19.14 -36.96 0.72
N LEU A 166 -20.43 -36.67 0.92
CA LEU A 166 -20.95 -35.30 1.00
C LEU A 166 -20.31 -34.52 2.14
N LYS A 167 -20.13 -35.15 3.31
CA LYS A 167 -19.43 -34.54 4.44
C LYS A 167 -17.98 -34.21 4.10
N LEU A 168 -17.25 -35.15 3.49
CA LEU A 168 -15.86 -34.92 3.08
C LEU A 168 -15.73 -33.82 2.02
N LEU A 169 -16.67 -33.74 1.07
CA LEU A 169 -16.71 -32.66 0.08
C LEU A 169 -16.98 -31.31 0.72
N LYS A 170 -17.87 -31.26 1.72
CA LYS A 170 -18.15 -30.04 2.48
C LYS A 170 -16.90 -29.59 3.24
N ASP A 171 -16.28 -30.48 4.01
CA ASP A 171 -15.07 -30.19 4.78
C ASP A 171 -13.93 -29.72 3.85
N LYS A 172 -13.78 -30.35 2.68
CA LYS A 172 -12.82 -29.92 1.64
C LYS A 172 -13.09 -28.50 1.15
N ASN A 173 -14.35 -28.16 0.87
CA ASN A 173 -14.71 -26.83 0.37
C ASN A 173 -14.55 -25.74 1.45
N GLU A 174 -14.85 -26.06 2.71
CA GLU A 174 -14.60 -25.16 3.84
C GLU A 174 -13.10 -24.90 4.01
N LEU A 175 -12.27 -25.95 4.00
CA LEU A 175 -10.81 -25.81 4.06
C LEU A 175 -10.25 -25.03 2.87
N PHE A 176 -10.78 -25.25 1.67
CA PHE A 176 -10.37 -24.49 0.49
C PHE A 176 -10.72 -23.01 0.60
N THR A 177 -11.89 -22.69 1.12
CA THR A 177 -12.32 -21.29 1.35
C THR A 177 -11.46 -20.62 2.43
N GLN A 178 -11.16 -21.34 3.52
CA GLN A 178 -10.26 -20.86 4.55
C GLN A 178 -8.86 -20.61 3.99
N LEU A 179 -8.31 -21.55 3.22
CA LEU A 179 -7.01 -21.41 2.57
C LEU A 179 -6.96 -20.18 1.65
N GLN A 180 -8.03 -19.94 0.89
CA GLN A 180 -8.11 -18.76 0.03
C GLN A 180 -8.12 -17.46 0.86
N SER A 181 -8.88 -17.42 1.95
CA SER A 181 -8.91 -16.27 2.85
C SER A 181 -7.57 -16.00 3.54
N GLU A 182 -6.85 -17.06 3.95
CA GLU A 182 -5.51 -16.95 4.52
C GLU A 182 -4.53 -16.46 3.46
N ARG A 183 -4.63 -16.95 2.21
CA ARG A 183 -3.79 -16.50 1.09
C ARG A 183 -4.01 -15.02 0.77
N ASP A 184 -5.25 -14.56 0.75
CA ASP A 184 -5.57 -13.15 0.54
C ASP A 184 -5.04 -12.30 1.72
N GLY A 185 -5.16 -12.81 2.95
CA GLY A 185 -4.56 -12.21 4.14
C GLY A 185 -3.02 -12.12 4.07
N PHE A 186 -2.36 -13.16 3.56
CA PHE A 186 -0.92 -13.15 3.30
C PHE A 186 -0.56 -12.10 2.24
N GLY A 187 -1.34 -11.97 1.16
CA GLY A 187 -1.13 -10.93 0.15
C GLY A 187 -1.18 -9.52 0.73
N ILE A 188 -2.16 -9.22 1.59
CA ILE A 188 -2.27 -7.93 2.28
C ILE A 188 -1.07 -7.71 3.23
N ALA A 189 -0.66 -8.75 3.96
CA ALA A 189 0.50 -8.67 4.83
C ALA A 189 1.80 -8.42 4.05
N GLU A 190 1.96 -9.07 2.90
CA GLU A 190 3.10 -8.92 2.00
C GLU A 190 3.16 -7.51 1.42
N GLU A 191 2.04 -6.94 0.96
CA GLU A 191 1.98 -5.53 0.53
C GLU A 191 2.37 -4.57 1.66
N LYS A 192 1.91 -4.85 2.89
CA LYS A 192 2.26 -4.04 4.06
C LYS A 192 3.76 -4.13 4.38
N ILE A 193 4.34 -5.32 4.29
CA ILE A 193 5.78 -5.54 4.46
C ILE A 193 6.55 -4.77 3.39
N GLN A 194 6.15 -4.84 2.12
CA GLN A 194 6.80 -4.09 1.04
C GLN A 194 6.74 -2.58 1.27
N LYS A 195 5.59 -2.04 1.70
CA LYS A 195 5.46 -0.62 2.07
C LYS A 195 6.40 -0.24 3.21
N LEU A 196 6.49 -1.05 4.26
CA LEU A 196 7.39 -0.82 5.38
C LEU A 196 8.86 -0.90 4.97
N VAL A 197 9.22 -1.80 4.05
CA VAL A 197 10.59 -1.87 3.49
C VAL A 197 10.94 -0.61 2.71
N LEU A 198 10.02 -0.10 1.89
CA LEU A 198 10.23 1.16 1.16
C LEU A 198 10.36 2.35 2.11
N GLN A 199 9.49 2.44 3.13
CA GLN A 199 9.59 3.48 4.16
C GLN A 199 10.89 3.39 4.95
N LYS A 200 11.35 2.17 5.28
CA LYS A 200 12.64 1.96 5.95
C LYS A 200 13.79 2.48 5.09
N ALA A 201 13.80 2.19 3.79
CA ALA A 201 14.84 2.67 2.88
C ALA A 201 14.85 4.20 2.77
N ASP A 202 13.67 4.84 2.74
CA ASP A 202 13.57 6.31 2.74
C ASP A 202 14.10 6.93 4.04
N LEU A 203 13.70 6.37 5.19
CA LEU A 203 14.20 6.82 6.50
C LEU A 203 15.71 6.59 6.65
N GLU A 204 16.24 5.47 6.16
CA GLU A 204 17.69 5.23 6.13
C GLU A 204 18.42 6.26 5.27
N GLY A 205 17.82 6.67 4.14
CA GLY A 205 18.33 7.78 3.33
C GLY A 205 18.34 9.11 4.08
N GLN A 206 17.23 9.47 4.73
CA GLN A 206 17.13 10.70 5.51
C GLN A 206 18.11 10.74 6.69
N VAL A 207 18.30 9.62 7.38
CA VAL A 207 19.30 9.51 8.46
C VAL A 207 20.69 9.76 7.91
N LYS A 208 21.03 9.15 6.78
CA LYS A 208 22.34 9.35 6.15
C LYS A 208 22.57 10.81 5.74
N ASP A 209 21.58 11.45 5.12
CA ASP A 209 21.68 12.87 4.75
C ASP A 209 21.84 13.79 5.98
N LEU A 210 21.22 13.43 7.12
CA LEU A 210 21.38 14.16 8.37
C LEU A 210 22.76 13.91 9.01
N GLU A 211 23.28 12.69 8.94
CA GLU A 211 24.63 12.35 9.38
C GLU A 211 25.69 13.12 8.57
N ASP A 212 25.54 13.17 7.24
CA ASP A 212 26.44 13.91 6.35
C ASP A 212 26.40 15.42 6.69
N LYS A 213 25.21 16.01 6.86
CA LYS A 213 25.06 17.42 7.27
C LYS A 213 25.63 17.71 8.66
N LEU A 214 25.43 16.79 9.61
CA LEU A 214 26.01 16.93 10.94
C LEU A 214 27.54 16.93 10.86
N GLY A 215 28.12 16.06 10.04
CA GLY A 215 29.56 16.05 9.77
C GLY A 215 30.08 17.36 9.19
N GLU A 216 29.36 17.95 8.22
CA GLU A 216 29.70 19.26 7.64
C GLU A 216 29.64 20.38 8.69
N GLU A 217 28.61 20.41 9.53
CA GLU A 217 28.46 21.38 10.62
C GLU A 217 29.53 21.21 11.71
N GLU A 218 29.91 19.96 12.03
CA GLU A 218 31.01 19.68 12.96
C GLU A 218 32.36 20.17 12.42
N GLU A 219 32.61 20.00 11.11
CA GLU A 219 33.81 20.52 10.45
C GLU A 219 33.83 22.06 10.47
N LEU A 220 32.71 22.71 10.11
CA LEU A 220 32.55 24.16 10.18
C LEU A 220 32.72 24.70 11.60
N ALA A 221 32.14 24.02 12.61
CA ALA A 221 32.31 24.37 14.00
C ALA A 221 33.79 24.23 14.43
N GLY A 222 34.48 23.20 13.96
CA GLY A 222 35.92 23.01 14.12
C GLY A 222 36.72 24.18 13.54
N GLU A 223 36.42 24.58 12.31
CA GLU A 223 37.06 25.72 11.65
C GLU A 223 36.81 27.05 12.37
N LEU A 224 35.55 27.31 12.77
CA LEU A 224 35.17 28.50 13.52
C LEU A 224 35.88 28.56 14.87
N ASN A 225 35.99 27.43 15.56
CA ASN A 225 36.71 27.36 16.83
C ASN A 225 38.23 27.61 16.62
N ALA A 226 38.82 27.13 15.53
CA ALA A 226 40.20 27.43 15.17
C ALA A 226 40.41 28.92 14.86
N LYS A 227 39.50 29.55 14.10
CA LYS A 227 39.51 31.00 13.83
C LYS A 227 39.33 31.80 15.11
N LYS A 228 38.41 31.40 15.98
CA LYS A 228 38.19 32.01 17.30
C LYS A 228 39.48 32.03 18.12
N LYS A 229 40.19 30.90 18.22
CA LYS A 229 41.47 30.83 18.95
C LYS A 229 42.52 31.79 18.38
N LYS A 230 42.58 31.94 17.05
CA LYS A 230 43.49 32.91 16.40
C LYS A 230 43.13 34.35 16.76
N LEU A 231 41.85 34.70 16.66
CA LEU A 231 41.37 36.04 17.02
C LEU A 231 41.56 36.34 18.51
N GLU A 232 41.33 35.37 19.39
CA GLU A 232 41.60 35.51 20.82
C GLU A 232 43.09 35.75 21.10
N HIS A 233 43.98 35.11 20.33
CA HIS A 233 45.41 35.36 20.41
C HIS A 233 45.77 36.79 19.96
N GLU A 234 45.27 37.23 18.79
CA GLU A 234 45.48 38.59 18.28
C GLU A 234 44.93 39.66 19.24
N ILE A 235 43.75 39.43 19.83
CA ILE A 235 43.17 40.35 20.82
C ILE A 235 44.07 40.45 22.05
N ASN A 236 44.65 39.35 22.51
CA ASN A 236 45.56 39.37 23.65
C ASN A 236 46.87 40.09 23.33
N ASP A 237 47.40 39.93 22.12
CA ASP A 237 48.58 40.66 21.67
C ASP A 237 48.29 42.16 21.56
N LEU A 238 47.17 42.56 20.97
CA LEU A 238 46.75 43.96 20.89
C LEU A 238 46.51 44.57 22.28
N LYS A 239 45.93 43.82 23.22
CA LYS A 239 45.80 44.28 24.62
C LYS A 239 47.15 44.55 25.25
N LYS A 240 48.12 43.67 25.03
CA LYS A 240 49.49 43.85 25.51
C LYS A 240 50.14 45.09 24.89
N ASP A 241 49.97 45.30 23.59
CA ASP A 241 50.47 46.50 22.91
C ASP A 241 49.82 47.79 23.45
N ILE A 242 48.51 47.76 23.72
CA ILE A 242 47.79 48.87 24.36
C ILE A 242 48.35 49.15 25.75
N ASP A 243 48.58 48.13 26.57
CA ASP A 243 49.17 48.28 27.90
C ASP A 243 50.59 48.86 27.83
N GLU A 244 51.41 48.42 26.86
CA GLU A 244 52.73 48.98 26.61
C GLU A 244 52.68 50.44 26.13
N MET A 245 51.72 50.80 25.28
CA MET A 245 51.51 52.18 24.84
C MET A 245 50.99 53.07 25.96
N ASN A 246 50.09 52.56 26.81
CA ASN A 246 49.63 53.26 28.01
C ASN A 246 50.78 53.52 28.99
N LEU A 247 51.69 52.56 29.16
CA LEU A 247 52.92 52.76 29.94
C LEU A 247 53.80 53.86 29.35
N LYS A 248 53.98 53.90 28.02
CA LYS A 248 54.72 54.98 27.34
C LYS A 248 54.03 56.33 27.48
N LEU A 249 52.71 56.38 27.37
CA LEU A 249 51.90 57.59 27.53
C LEU A 249 52.02 58.12 28.97
N ASN A 250 51.83 57.26 29.98
CA ASN A 250 52.00 57.62 31.39
C ASN A 250 53.41 58.16 31.67
N LYS A 251 54.43 57.57 31.05
CA LYS A 251 55.81 58.06 31.15
C LYS A 251 55.96 59.44 30.51
N SER A 252 55.41 59.64 29.31
CA SER A 252 55.40 60.94 28.63
C SER A 252 54.64 62.01 29.43
N ASP A 253 53.50 61.68 30.02
CA ASP A 253 52.73 62.58 30.88
C ASP A 253 53.49 62.94 32.15
N SER A 254 54.25 62.00 32.73
CA SER A 254 55.11 62.29 33.87
C SER A 254 56.27 63.23 33.50
N GLU A 255 56.85 63.07 32.31
CA GLU A 255 57.86 63.97 31.75
C GLU A 255 57.27 65.35 31.44
N ASN A 256 56.05 65.41 30.93
CA ASN A 256 55.35 66.66 30.64
C ASN A 256 55.04 67.43 31.92
N LYS A 257 54.49 66.76 32.95
CA LYS A 257 54.30 67.34 34.29
C LYS A 257 55.62 67.82 34.91
N SER A 258 56.71 67.09 34.70
CA SER A 258 58.04 67.54 35.13
C SER A 258 58.47 68.81 34.42
N LYS A 259 58.21 68.94 33.11
CA LYS A 259 58.52 70.14 32.33
C LYS A 259 57.61 71.31 32.70
N ASP A 260 56.31 71.08 32.91
CA ASP A 260 55.37 72.10 33.40
C ASP A 260 55.79 72.63 34.78
N ASN A 261 56.22 71.74 35.68
CA ASN A 261 56.77 72.15 36.98
C ASN A 261 58.07 72.97 36.83
N GLN A 262 58.88 72.70 35.80
CA GLN A 262 60.09 73.45 35.50
C GLN A 262 59.77 74.82 34.88
N ILE A 263 58.73 74.90 34.05
CA ILE A 263 58.17 76.15 33.51
C ILE A 263 57.59 76.99 34.64
N HIS A 264 56.86 76.39 35.58
CA HIS A 264 56.33 77.09 36.75
C HIS A 264 57.44 77.68 37.62
N LYS A 265 58.53 76.92 37.86
CA LYS A 265 59.70 77.44 38.57
C LYS A 265 60.37 78.61 37.85
N LEU A 266 60.46 78.57 36.51
CA LEU A 266 61.01 79.66 35.71
C LEU A 266 60.07 80.87 35.67
N GLN A 267 58.75 80.67 35.72
CA GLN A 267 57.76 81.75 35.85
C GLN A 267 57.81 82.42 37.23
N ASP A 268 58.01 81.65 38.30
CA ASP A 268 58.19 82.19 39.66
C ASP A 268 59.53 82.96 39.79
N GLU A 269 60.59 82.51 39.13
CA GLU A 269 61.87 83.24 39.05
C GLU A 269 61.76 84.55 38.22
N MET A 270 60.94 84.56 37.16
CA MET A 270 60.63 85.79 36.41
C MET A 270 59.84 86.79 37.27
N ALA A 271 58.82 86.33 38.00
CA ALA A 271 58.03 87.19 38.89
C ALA A 271 58.88 87.79 40.03
N HIS A 272 59.85 87.03 40.56
CA HIS A 272 60.79 87.51 41.58
C HIS A 272 61.77 88.57 41.03
N GLN A 273 62.18 88.45 39.77
CA GLN A 273 63.02 89.45 39.09
C GLN A 273 62.24 90.75 38.79
N ASP A 274 60.96 90.67 38.42
CA ASP A 274 60.08 91.83 38.21
C ASP A 274 59.77 92.59 39.52
N GLU A 275 59.66 91.88 40.65
CA GLU A 275 59.45 92.49 41.98
C GLU A 275 60.69 93.24 42.50
N THR A 276 61.88 92.81 42.09
CA THR A 276 63.16 93.43 42.44
C THR A 276 63.42 94.72 41.63
N ILE A 277 62.95 94.77 40.38
CA ILE A 277 63.02 95.97 39.51
C ILE A 277 62.00 97.04 39.95
N ALA A 278 60.82 96.63 40.44
CA ALA A 278 59.79 97.55 40.93
C ALA A 278 60.15 98.25 42.26
N LYS A 279 60.92 97.60 43.14
CA LYS A 279 61.35 98.16 44.44
C LYS A 279 62.45 99.23 44.30
N LEU A 280 63.37 99.09 43.33
CA LEU A 280 64.41 100.10 43.05
C LEU A 280 63.90 101.35 42.30
N THR A 281 62.73 101.26 41.65
CA THR A 281 62.15 102.38 40.88
C THR A 281 61.18 103.24 41.70
N ARG A 282 60.65 102.74 42.82
CA ARG A 282 59.64 103.44 43.66
C ARG A 282 60.21 104.25 44.83
N GLU A 283 61.47 104.05 45.23
CA GLU A 283 62.13 104.92 46.24
C GLU A 283 62.58 106.28 45.69
N LYS A 284 62.68 106.45 44.36
CA LYS A 284 63.17 107.68 43.72
C LYS A 284 62.11 108.78 43.57
N LYS A 285 60.81 108.49 43.70
CA LYS A 285 59.73 109.45 43.40
C LYS A 285 58.75 109.65 44.55
N ARG A 286 59.25 109.47 45.79
CA ARG A 286 58.57 109.81 47.07
C ARG A 286 58.91 111.25 47.54
N LEU A 287 59.45 112.10 46.67
CA LEU A 287 60.05 113.38 47.07
C LEU A 287 59.56 114.62 46.33
N GLU A 288 58.44 114.54 45.62
CA GLU A 288 57.72 115.72 45.15
C GLU A 288 56.23 115.39 45.35
N GLU A 289 55.75 115.49 46.58
CA GLU A 289 54.97 116.65 47.04
C GLU A 289 53.91 117.08 46.04
N THR A 290 52.69 117.20 46.55
CA THR A 290 51.53 117.69 45.83
C THR A 290 50.99 116.69 44.82
N ASN A 291 49.85 116.09 45.13
CA ASN A 291 48.63 116.56 44.50
C ASN A 291 47.47 115.68 45.01
N THR A 292 46.83 116.19 46.05
CA THR A 292 45.37 116.22 46.16
C THR A 292 44.61 114.89 46.12
N LYS A 293 44.01 114.58 47.27
CA LYS A 293 42.55 114.47 47.40
C LYS A 293 41.85 113.79 46.21
N THR A 294 41.72 112.47 46.26
CA THR A 294 40.60 111.72 45.65
C THR A 294 40.67 110.25 46.08
N VAL A 295 40.75 110.00 47.39
CA VAL A 295 40.53 108.66 47.97
C VAL A 295 39.15 108.60 48.66
N GLU A 296 38.31 109.61 48.45
CA GLU A 296 36.89 109.47 48.72
C GLU A 296 36.21 108.70 47.57
N GLN A 297 35.89 107.44 47.89
CA GLN A 297 34.54 106.89 47.74
C GLN A 297 34.01 106.58 46.32
N LEU A 298 34.53 105.56 45.62
CA LEU A 298 33.69 104.93 44.59
C LEU A 298 34.01 103.50 44.11
N GLN A 299 34.40 102.52 44.92
CA GLN A 299 34.35 101.14 44.39
C GLN A 299 34.02 100.09 45.46
N GLN A 300 33.05 100.42 46.30
CA GLN A 300 32.39 99.49 47.22
C GLN A 300 31.13 98.84 46.60
N GLU A 301 30.87 99.02 45.29
CA GLU A 301 29.67 98.52 44.62
C GLU A 301 29.93 97.62 43.39
N GLU A 302 31.18 97.29 43.03
CA GLU A 302 31.45 96.39 41.89
C GLU A 302 31.54 94.90 42.28
N ASP A 303 31.68 94.56 43.56
CA ASP A 303 31.85 93.17 43.99
C ASP A 303 30.55 92.37 44.16
N LYS A 304 29.38 92.97 43.93
CA LYS A 304 28.08 92.25 44.06
C LYS A 304 27.48 91.75 42.74
N VAL A 305 27.95 92.22 41.58
CA VAL A 305 27.33 91.88 40.28
C VAL A 305 27.93 90.60 39.65
N ASN A 306 29.19 90.25 39.94
CA ASN A 306 29.86 89.10 39.30
C ASN A 306 29.54 87.72 39.92
N HIS A 307 28.98 87.66 41.13
CA HIS A 307 28.57 86.38 41.73
C HIS A 307 27.18 85.92 41.24
N LEU A 308 26.27 86.85 40.90
CA LEU A 308 24.92 86.52 40.44
C LEU A 308 24.87 86.00 39.00
N ASN A 309 25.77 86.44 38.11
CA ASN A 309 25.83 85.92 36.74
C ASN A 309 26.35 84.46 36.65
N LYS A 310 27.15 83.97 37.61
CA LYS A 310 27.66 82.59 37.61
C LYS A 310 26.66 81.55 38.12
N VAL A 311 25.66 81.96 38.91
CA VAL A 311 24.60 81.08 39.41
C VAL A 311 23.48 80.91 38.38
N LYS A 312 23.23 81.92 37.54
CA LYS A 312 22.23 81.88 36.47
C LYS A 312 22.59 80.86 35.38
N THR A 313 23.82 80.85 34.87
CA THR A 313 24.24 79.95 33.78
C THR A 313 24.28 78.47 34.20
N LYS A 314 24.50 78.19 35.50
CA LYS A 314 24.47 76.82 36.04
C LYS A 314 23.06 76.27 36.22
N LEU A 315 22.06 77.14 36.42
CA LEU A 315 20.65 76.73 36.55
C LEU A 315 19.99 76.51 35.19
N GLU A 316 20.39 77.25 34.15
CA GLU A 316 19.94 77.04 32.76
C GLU A 316 20.48 75.70 32.19
N GLN A 317 21.73 75.32 32.49
CA GLN A 317 22.30 74.02 32.06
C GLN A 317 21.65 72.80 32.72
N THR A 318 21.25 72.90 34.00
CA THR A 318 20.52 71.82 34.69
C THR A 318 19.06 71.69 34.27
N LEU A 319 18.49 72.74 33.66
CA LEU A 319 17.12 72.70 33.12
C LEU A 319 17.09 71.99 31.76
N ASP A 320 18.03 72.34 30.87
CA ASP A 320 18.17 71.68 29.56
C ASP A 320 18.49 70.17 29.72
N GLU A 321 19.36 69.78 30.66
CA GLU A 321 19.64 68.36 30.95
C GLU A 321 18.45 67.60 31.56
N ALA A 322 17.53 68.29 32.26
CA ALA A 322 16.34 67.67 32.83
C ALA A 322 15.22 67.49 31.80
N GLU A 323 15.07 68.43 30.86
CA GLU A 323 14.11 68.35 29.75
C GLU A 323 14.52 67.25 28.74
N ASP A 324 15.81 67.14 28.41
CA ASP A 324 16.34 66.12 27.50
C ASP A 324 16.25 64.69 28.08
N ASN A 325 16.42 64.56 29.40
CA ASN A 325 16.21 63.29 30.11
C ASN A 325 14.71 62.91 30.18
N LEU A 326 13.80 63.85 30.39
CA LEU A 326 12.36 63.59 30.39
C LEU A 326 11.85 63.13 29.01
N GLU A 327 12.42 63.65 27.92
CA GLU A 327 12.05 63.29 26.55
C GLU A 327 12.62 61.92 26.14
N ARG A 328 13.83 61.55 26.62
CA ARG A 328 14.37 60.18 26.51
C ARG A 328 13.58 59.18 27.34
N GLU A 329 13.13 59.54 28.54
CA GLU A 329 12.32 58.68 29.41
C GLU A 329 10.94 58.37 28.77
N LYS A 330 10.32 59.36 28.12
CA LYS A 330 9.04 59.18 27.40
C LYS A 330 9.18 58.26 26.19
N LYS A 331 10.27 58.38 25.43
CA LYS A 331 10.56 57.48 24.28
C LYS A 331 10.91 56.07 24.76
N GLY A 332 11.74 55.96 25.79
CA GLY A 332 12.07 54.69 26.44
C GLY A 332 10.83 53.96 26.97
N ARG A 333 9.90 54.67 27.61
CA ARG A 333 8.64 54.09 28.13
C ARG A 333 7.72 53.59 27.01
N ALA A 334 7.64 54.31 25.89
CA ALA A 334 6.85 53.89 24.73
C ALA A 334 7.44 52.64 24.05
N ASP A 335 8.76 52.54 23.96
CA ASP A 335 9.46 51.37 23.42
C ASP A 335 9.37 50.16 24.39
N LEU A 336 9.37 50.42 25.70
CA LEU A 336 9.19 49.40 26.73
C LEU A 336 7.75 48.83 26.75
N ASP A 337 6.73 49.66 26.55
CA ASP A 337 5.34 49.18 26.40
C ASP A 337 5.12 48.38 25.11
N LYS A 338 5.81 48.74 24.01
CA LYS A 338 5.80 47.93 22.78
C LYS A 338 6.50 46.59 22.98
N ALA A 339 7.66 46.57 23.62
CA ALA A 339 8.40 45.36 23.94
C ALA A 339 7.60 44.46 24.89
N LYS A 340 6.93 45.06 25.89
CA LYS A 340 6.05 44.35 26.82
C LYS A 340 4.86 43.69 26.10
N ARG A 341 4.17 44.40 25.22
CA ARG A 341 3.07 43.81 24.42
C ARG A 341 3.54 42.68 23.49
N LYS A 342 4.75 42.81 22.94
CA LYS A 342 5.35 41.76 22.10
C LYS A 342 5.69 40.52 22.95
N LEU A 343 6.32 40.72 24.10
CA LEU A 343 6.64 39.64 25.05
C LEU A 343 5.38 38.99 25.65
N GLU A 344 4.30 39.74 25.90
CA GLU A 344 3.02 39.19 26.32
C GLU A 344 2.36 38.35 25.22
N GLY A 345 2.51 38.75 23.94
CA GLY A 345 2.09 37.96 22.79
C GLY A 345 2.92 36.69 22.61
N ASP A 346 4.24 36.79 22.70
CA ASP A 346 5.17 35.66 22.61
C ASP A 346 4.97 34.67 23.78
N LEU A 347 4.70 35.17 24.99
CA LEU A 347 4.35 34.35 26.15
C LEU A 347 3.03 33.59 25.94
N LYS A 348 2.02 34.24 25.36
CA LYS A 348 0.73 33.60 25.08
C LYS A 348 0.85 32.54 23.98
N ASN A 349 1.68 32.78 22.97
CA ASN A 349 1.99 31.80 21.93
C ASN A 349 2.80 30.61 22.49
N ALA A 350 3.77 30.86 23.37
CA ALA A 350 4.52 29.81 24.05
C ALA A 350 3.62 28.97 24.98
N GLN A 351 2.68 29.60 25.69
CA GLN A 351 1.67 28.89 26.49
C GLN A 351 0.76 28.01 25.63
N ALA A 352 0.29 28.52 24.49
CA ALA A 352 -0.51 27.72 23.54
C ALA A 352 0.29 26.54 22.95
N GLN A 353 1.56 26.74 22.61
CA GLN A 353 2.44 25.66 22.14
C GLN A 353 2.70 24.61 23.23
N ILE A 354 2.83 25.00 24.49
CA ILE A 354 2.98 24.05 25.61
C ILE A 354 1.70 23.22 25.78
N GLU A 355 0.52 23.84 25.76
CA GLU A 355 -0.75 23.11 25.85
C GLU A 355 -0.96 22.13 24.67
N GLU A 356 -0.54 22.52 23.46
CA GLU A 356 -0.57 21.65 22.29
C GLU A 356 0.40 20.46 22.42
N VAL A 357 1.63 20.70 22.90
CA VAL A 357 2.62 19.65 23.17
C VAL A 357 2.16 18.72 24.30
N GLU A 358 1.50 19.23 25.34
CA GLU A 358 0.94 18.39 26.40
C GLU A 358 -0.22 17.51 25.91
N ARG A 359 -1.05 18.03 24.99
CA ARG A 359 -2.06 17.22 24.29
C ARG A 359 -1.43 16.13 23.44
N LEU A 360 -0.44 16.49 22.61
CA LEU A 360 0.30 15.54 21.79
C LEU A 360 0.99 14.46 22.64
N ARG A 361 1.57 14.84 23.78
CA ARG A 361 2.18 13.90 24.73
C ARG A 361 1.15 12.91 25.27
N LYS A 362 -0.03 13.40 25.64
CA LYS A 362 -1.11 12.54 26.15
C LYS A 362 -1.65 11.58 25.07
N ASP A 363 -1.83 12.06 23.85
CA ASP A 363 -2.25 11.22 22.72
C ASP A 363 -1.19 10.17 22.37
N LEU A 364 0.09 10.51 22.47
CA LEU A 364 1.20 9.57 22.31
C LEU A 364 1.26 8.55 23.45
N GLU A 365 1.06 8.95 24.70
CA GLU A 365 0.99 8.04 25.86
C GLU A 365 -0.18 7.05 25.74
N ASP A 366 -1.36 7.50 25.29
CA ASP A 366 -2.51 6.63 25.08
C ASP A 366 -2.32 5.70 23.88
N ASN A 367 -1.66 6.16 22.81
CA ASN A 367 -1.26 5.30 21.70
C ASN A 367 -0.20 4.27 22.11
N LEU A 368 0.77 4.66 22.95
CA LEU A 368 1.77 3.75 23.49
C LEU A 368 1.09 2.63 24.31
N LYS A 369 0.16 2.98 25.21
CA LYS A 369 -0.61 1.98 25.98
C LYS A 369 -1.41 1.03 25.10
N ARG A 370 -2.01 1.52 24.01
CA ARG A 370 -2.70 0.65 23.04
C ARG A 370 -1.72 -0.27 22.33
N LYS A 371 -0.54 0.23 21.95
CA LYS A 371 0.51 -0.57 21.31
C LYS A 371 1.10 -1.61 22.27
N ASP A 372 1.26 -1.29 23.53
CA ASP A 372 1.69 -2.25 24.56
C ASP A 372 0.64 -3.35 24.79
N ALA A 373 -0.65 -3.01 24.78
CA ALA A 373 -1.72 -4.00 24.85
C ALA A 373 -1.77 -4.91 23.61
N GLU A 374 -1.56 -4.35 22.42
CA GLU A 374 -1.45 -5.11 21.16
C GLU A 374 -0.22 -6.04 21.18
N LEU A 375 0.93 -5.56 21.66
CA LEU A 375 2.15 -6.36 21.80
C LEU A 375 1.98 -7.52 22.78
N ASN A 376 1.32 -7.30 23.92
CA ASN A 376 1.04 -8.37 24.87
C ASN A 376 0.08 -9.42 24.29
N ASN A 377 -0.93 -8.99 23.52
CA ASN A 377 -1.82 -9.92 22.82
C ASN A 377 -1.12 -10.71 21.71
N LEU A 378 -0.21 -10.07 20.97
CA LEU A 378 0.62 -10.75 19.98
C LEU A 378 1.60 -11.73 20.63
N GLY A 379 2.18 -11.37 21.79
CA GLY A 379 3.01 -12.26 22.60
C GLY A 379 2.25 -13.51 23.03
N ALA A 380 1.02 -13.35 23.54
CA ALA A 380 0.16 -14.48 23.92
C ALA A 380 -0.20 -15.38 22.72
N LYS A 381 -0.44 -14.81 21.53
CA LYS A 381 -0.65 -15.58 20.30
C LYS A 381 0.59 -16.35 19.86
N ILE A 382 1.76 -15.73 19.95
CA ILE A 382 3.03 -16.39 19.62
C ILE A 382 3.29 -17.58 20.56
N GLU A 383 2.96 -17.45 21.85
CA GLU A 383 3.06 -18.57 22.80
C GLU A 383 2.10 -19.71 22.46
N ASP A 384 0.85 -19.41 22.08
CA ASP A 384 -0.12 -20.43 21.66
C ASP A 384 0.31 -21.12 20.35
N GLU A 385 0.79 -20.34 19.36
CA GLU A 385 1.37 -20.87 18.12
C GLU A 385 2.62 -21.73 18.38
N HIS A 386 3.48 -21.33 19.32
CA HIS A 386 4.62 -22.17 19.75
C HIS A 386 4.15 -23.48 20.39
N GLY A 387 3.09 -23.44 21.20
CA GLY A 387 2.45 -24.63 21.77
C GLY A 387 1.90 -25.58 20.70
N GLN A 388 1.24 -25.02 19.68
CA GLN A 388 0.75 -25.78 18.53
C GLN A 388 1.91 -26.36 17.70
N LEU A 389 2.96 -25.60 17.48
CA LEU A 389 4.16 -26.02 16.73
C LEU A 389 4.92 -27.14 17.46
N ALA A 390 4.97 -27.11 18.79
CA ALA A 390 5.51 -28.19 19.62
C ALA A 390 4.65 -29.46 19.53
N ASN A 391 3.32 -29.33 19.55
CA ASN A 391 2.39 -30.45 19.37
C ASN A 391 2.50 -31.08 17.97
N LEU A 392 2.60 -30.25 16.92
CA LEU A 392 2.82 -30.70 15.56
C LEU A 392 4.18 -31.39 15.39
N HIS A 393 5.25 -30.87 15.98
CA HIS A 393 6.55 -31.55 16.00
C HIS A 393 6.48 -32.93 16.66
N LYS A 394 5.75 -33.05 17.77
CA LYS A 394 5.52 -34.34 18.43
C LYS A 394 4.76 -35.31 17.52
N LYS A 395 3.73 -34.81 16.82
CA LYS A 395 2.94 -35.59 15.85
C LYS A 395 3.77 -36.04 14.64
N ILE A 396 4.62 -35.16 14.11
CA ILE A 396 5.54 -35.46 13.02
C ILE A 396 6.50 -36.57 13.45
N LYS A 397 7.04 -36.49 14.66
CA LYS A 397 7.96 -37.51 15.21
C LYS A 397 7.27 -38.87 15.42
N GLU A 398 6.02 -38.87 15.89
CA GLU A 398 5.19 -40.09 15.99
C GLU A 398 4.90 -40.70 14.61
N LEU A 399 4.61 -39.88 13.61
CA LEU A 399 4.35 -40.34 12.23
C LEU A 399 5.62 -40.82 11.53
N GLN A 400 6.77 -40.18 11.75
CA GLN A 400 8.07 -40.64 11.26
C GLN A 400 8.46 -41.98 11.89
N GLN A 401 8.26 -42.14 13.19
CA GLN A 401 8.51 -43.44 13.84
C GLN A 401 7.60 -44.54 13.24
N ARG A 402 6.33 -44.25 12.97
CA ARG A 402 5.39 -45.19 12.36
C ARG A 402 5.72 -45.51 10.88
N LEU A 403 6.26 -44.53 10.16
CA LEU A 403 6.77 -44.71 8.80
C LEU A 403 8.00 -45.63 8.81
N ASP A 404 8.96 -45.38 9.71
CA ASP A 404 10.16 -46.20 9.88
C ASP A 404 9.80 -47.64 10.26
N GLU A 405 8.86 -47.82 11.19
CA GLU A 405 8.32 -49.14 11.58
C GLU A 405 7.66 -49.86 10.37
N SER A 406 6.91 -49.14 9.54
CA SER A 406 6.27 -49.72 8.35
C SER A 406 7.29 -50.06 7.25
N GLN A 407 8.37 -49.28 7.13
CA GLN A 407 9.48 -49.59 6.23
C GLN A 407 10.29 -50.80 6.71
N GLU A 408 10.51 -50.95 8.01
CA GLU A 408 11.13 -52.15 8.59
C GLU A 408 10.25 -53.41 8.36
N GLU A 409 8.92 -53.30 8.45
CA GLU A 409 8.01 -54.41 8.12
C GLU A 409 8.08 -54.82 6.64
N ILE A 410 8.13 -53.86 5.71
CA ILE A 410 8.26 -54.14 4.26
C ILE A 410 9.62 -54.79 3.96
N GLU A 411 10.70 -54.33 4.57
CA GLU A 411 12.04 -54.89 4.38
C GLU A 411 12.13 -56.31 4.95
N SER A 412 11.49 -56.56 6.10
CA SER A 412 11.34 -57.89 6.70
C SER A 412 10.54 -58.85 5.80
N GLU A 413 9.44 -58.37 5.19
CA GLU A 413 8.63 -59.17 4.28
C GLU A 413 9.39 -59.51 2.99
N ARG A 414 10.19 -58.57 2.46
CA ARG A 414 11.10 -58.82 1.32
C ARG A 414 12.16 -59.88 1.65
N GLN A 415 12.75 -59.84 2.85
CA GLN A 415 13.71 -60.86 3.28
C GLN A 415 13.06 -62.23 3.48
N SER A 416 11.84 -62.28 4.03
CA SER A 416 11.06 -63.52 4.19
C SER A 416 10.73 -64.15 2.84
N LYS A 417 10.32 -63.34 1.86
CA LYS A 417 10.05 -63.80 0.49
C LYS A 417 11.31 -64.37 -0.18
N ASN A 418 12.45 -63.70 -0.08
CA ASN A 418 13.71 -64.20 -0.64
C ASN A 418 14.18 -65.51 0.01
N LYS A 419 13.93 -65.72 1.32
CA LYS A 419 14.20 -66.99 1.99
C LYS A 419 13.28 -68.11 1.51
N ALA A 420 11.98 -67.82 1.33
CA ALA A 420 11.02 -68.78 0.81
C ALA A 420 11.36 -69.19 -0.65
N GLU A 421 11.83 -68.26 -1.48
CA GLU A 421 12.27 -68.56 -2.84
C GLU A 421 13.54 -69.43 -2.88
N LYS A 422 14.50 -69.20 -1.96
CA LYS A 422 15.68 -70.08 -1.82
C LYS A 422 15.34 -71.48 -1.34
N GLN A 423 14.49 -71.60 -0.31
CA GLN A 423 14.02 -72.91 0.18
C GLN A 423 13.24 -73.68 -0.89
N ARG A 424 12.48 -72.98 -1.74
CA ARG A 424 11.79 -73.62 -2.88
C ARG A 424 12.78 -74.17 -3.92
N ALA A 425 13.91 -73.48 -4.14
CA ALA A 425 14.96 -73.94 -5.05
C ALA A 425 15.77 -75.12 -4.46
N GLU A 426 16.03 -75.12 -3.15
CA GLU A 426 16.67 -76.24 -2.44
C GLU A 426 15.78 -77.49 -2.43
N LEU A 427 14.50 -77.35 -2.10
CA LEU A 427 13.54 -78.46 -2.13
C LEU A 427 13.36 -79.05 -3.53
N SER A 428 13.52 -78.24 -4.58
CA SER A 428 13.50 -78.74 -5.97
C SER A 428 14.73 -79.58 -6.28
N ARG A 429 15.92 -79.19 -5.78
CA ARG A 429 17.16 -79.97 -5.94
C ARG A 429 17.13 -81.27 -5.13
N GLU A 430 16.62 -81.23 -3.90
CA GLU A 430 16.47 -82.44 -3.07
C GLU A 430 15.51 -83.47 -3.70
N LEU A 431 14.50 -82.99 -4.45
CA LEU A 431 13.57 -83.84 -5.19
C LEU A 431 14.25 -84.54 -6.37
N ASP A 432 15.17 -83.84 -7.06
CA ASP A 432 15.98 -84.40 -8.14
C ASP A 432 16.99 -85.44 -7.59
N GLU A 433 17.65 -85.16 -6.45
CA GLU A 433 18.57 -86.11 -5.78
C GLU A 433 17.86 -87.36 -5.22
N LEU A 434 16.61 -87.22 -4.77
CA LEU A 434 15.79 -88.36 -4.33
C LEU A 434 15.36 -89.26 -5.49
N ASN A 435 15.17 -88.70 -6.69
CA ASN A 435 14.87 -89.47 -7.89
C ASN A 435 16.09 -90.28 -8.35
N GLU A 436 17.31 -89.74 -8.28
CA GLU A 436 18.55 -90.50 -8.58
C GLU A 436 18.77 -91.65 -7.58
N ARG A 437 18.52 -91.44 -6.28
CA ARG A 437 18.61 -92.52 -5.27
C ARG A 437 17.57 -93.62 -5.43
N LEU A 438 16.40 -93.32 -6.01
CA LEU A 438 15.37 -94.31 -6.30
C LEU A 438 15.77 -95.22 -7.48
N GLU A 439 16.47 -94.68 -8.48
CA GLU A 439 17.04 -95.47 -9.58
C GLU A 439 18.17 -96.40 -9.11
N GLU A 440 19.04 -95.94 -8.19
CA GLU A 440 20.13 -96.78 -7.64
C GLU A 440 19.61 -97.94 -6.75
N ALA A 441 18.52 -97.74 -6.00
CA ALA A 441 17.92 -98.79 -5.17
C ALA A 441 17.22 -99.90 -5.98
N GLY A 442 16.78 -99.59 -7.21
CA GLY A 442 16.21 -100.56 -8.15
C GLY A 442 17.23 -101.58 -8.67
N GLY A 443 18.52 -101.23 -8.71
CA GLY A 443 19.59 -102.11 -9.16
C GLY A 443 20.03 -103.16 -8.13
N ALA A 444 19.97 -102.85 -6.84
CA ALA A 444 20.51 -103.71 -5.77
C ALA A 444 19.65 -104.95 -5.46
N THR A 445 18.39 -104.99 -5.89
CA THR A 445 17.46 -106.11 -5.62
C THR A 445 17.54 -107.22 -6.70
N SER A 446 18.21 -106.94 -7.82
CA SER A 446 18.38 -107.88 -8.94
C SER A 446 19.51 -108.91 -8.71
N ALA A 447 20.49 -108.61 -7.84
CA ALA A 447 21.70 -109.42 -7.66
C ALA A 447 21.61 -110.54 -6.60
N GLN A 448 20.55 -110.61 -5.78
CA GLN A 448 20.44 -111.57 -4.66
C GLN A 448 19.65 -112.86 -5.02
N LEU A 449 19.00 -112.92 -6.19
CA LEU A 449 18.14 -114.05 -6.59
C LEU A 449 18.87 -115.17 -7.38
N GLU A 450 20.12 -114.95 -7.78
CA GLU A 450 20.90 -115.87 -8.63
C GLU A 450 21.69 -116.97 -7.87
N LEU A 451 21.67 -117.00 -6.53
CA LEU A 451 22.54 -117.88 -5.71
C LEU A 451 21.90 -119.20 -5.20
N ASN A 452 20.59 -119.44 -5.37
CA ASN A 452 19.90 -120.64 -4.85
C ASN A 452 19.67 -121.79 -5.87
N LYS A 453 20.18 -121.65 -7.10
CA LYS A 453 19.96 -122.57 -8.24
C LYS A 453 20.71 -123.93 -8.19
N LYS A 454 21.24 -124.40 -7.07
CA LYS A 454 22.10 -125.61 -7.03
C LYS A 454 21.74 -126.71 -6.03
N ARG A 455 20.50 -126.77 -5.51
CA ARG A 455 20.09 -127.86 -4.59
C ARG A 455 19.08 -128.86 -5.15
N GLU A 456 19.32 -129.27 -6.39
CA GLU A 456 19.26 -130.69 -6.77
C GLU A 456 17.91 -131.44 -6.76
N ALA A 457 17.60 -131.99 -7.93
CA ALA A 457 17.26 -133.40 -8.08
C ALA A 457 15.89 -133.96 -7.64
N GLU A 458 14.95 -133.21 -7.05
CA GLU A 458 13.52 -133.61 -7.07
C GLU A 458 12.78 -133.16 -8.35
N LEU A 459 13.55 -133.13 -9.43
CA LEU A 459 13.24 -132.62 -10.75
C LEU A 459 12.75 -133.73 -11.72
N ALA A 460 12.31 -134.89 -11.24
CA ALA A 460 11.96 -136.02 -12.12
C ALA A 460 10.47 -136.36 -12.19
N LYS A 461 9.66 -136.08 -11.15
CA LYS A 461 8.27 -136.55 -11.08
C LYS A 461 7.21 -135.51 -11.47
N LEU A 462 7.48 -134.23 -11.25
CA LEU A 462 6.57 -133.11 -11.55
C LEU A 462 6.59 -132.65 -13.04
N ARG A 463 7.40 -133.28 -13.88
CA ARG A 463 7.56 -132.91 -15.30
C ARG A 463 6.35 -133.28 -16.18
N ARG A 464 5.52 -134.26 -15.79
CA ARG A 464 4.34 -134.66 -16.59
C ARG A 464 3.11 -133.77 -16.37
N ASP A 465 2.96 -133.17 -15.18
CA ASP A 465 1.81 -132.32 -14.87
C ASP A 465 2.02 -130.85 -15.31
N LEU A 466 3.25 -130.46 -15.69
CA LEU A 466 3.64 -129.11 -16.12
C LEU A 466 3.35 -128.83 -17.61
N GLU A 467 3.30 -129.88 -18.44
CA GLU A 467 3.19 -129.75 -19.90
C GLU A 467 1.78 -129.29 -20.35
N GLU A 468 0.75 -129.60 -19.56
CA GLU A 468 -0.63 -129.17 -19.81
C GLU A 468 -0.91 -127.72 -19.37
N ALA A 469 -0.15 -127.18 -18.41
CA ALA A 469 -0.29 -125.80 -17.91
C ALA A 469 0.52 -124.76 -18.71
N ASN A 470 1.63 -125.15 -19.34
CA ASN A 470 2.51 -124.26 -20.12
C ASN A 470 1.84 -123.69 -21.39
N LEU A 471 0.98 -124.47 -22.06
CA LEU A 471 0.30 -124.02 -23.29
C LEU A 471 -0.67 -122.85 -23.04
N GLN A 472 -1.21 -122.76 -21.82
CA GLN A 472 -2.16 -121.72 -21.41
C GLN A 472 -1.44 -120.43 -20.90
N HIS A 473 -0.22 -120.57 -20.41
CA HIS A 473 0.61 -119.48 -19.88
C HIS A 473 1.37 -118.70 -20.98
N GLU A 474 1.76 -119.36 -22.08
CA GLU A 474 2.38 -118.68 -23.25
C GLU A 474 1.38 -117.77 -23.98
N ALA A 475 0.12 -118.19 -24.14
CA ALA A 475 -0.92 -117.40 -24.79
C ALA A 475 -1.26 -116.11 -24.02
N THR A 476 -1.28 -116.16 -22.68
CA THR A 476 -1.55 -114.99 -21.82
C THR A 476 -0.36 -114.04 -21.72
N THR A 477 0.87 -114.56 -21.75
CA THR A 477 2.10 -113.74 -21.69
C THR A 477 2.32 -112.94 -22.98
N ALA A 478 2.02 -113.51 -24.15
CA ALA A 478 2.10 -112.81 -25.44
C ALA A 478 1.08 -111.65 -25.54
N GLN A 479 -0.14 -111.86 -25.00
CA GLN A 479 -1.19 -110.83 -25.01
C GLN A 479 -0.88 -109.66 -24.06
N LEU A 480 -0.24 -109.91 -22.92
CA LEU A 480 0.19 -108.87 -21.98
C LEU A 480 1.38 -108.05 -22.51
N ARG A 481 2.37 -108.69 -23.17
CA ARG A 481 3.48 -107.98 -23.81
C ARG A 481 3.01 -107.02 -24.91
N LYS A 482 2.05 -107.45 -25.73
CA LYS A 482 1.45 -106.60 -26.78
C LYS A 482 0.70 -105.40 -26.19
N LYS A 483 -0.15 -105.61 -25.18
CA LYS A 483 -0.85 -104.52 -24.48
C LYS A 483 0.09 -103.53 -23.81
N HIS A 484 1.20 -104.02 -23.25
CA HIS A 484 2.17 -103.13 -22.61
C HIS A 484 2.93 -102.30 -23.64
N GLN A 485 3.30 -102.88 -24.78
CA GLN A 485 3.92 -102.16 -25.89
C GLN A 485 2.98 -101.11 -26.51
N ASP A 486 1.70 -101.46 -26.69
CA ASP A 486 0.69 -100.53 -27.21
C ASP A 486 0.46 -99.36 -26.24
N ALA A 487 0.44 -99.60 -24.92
CA ALA A 487 0.31 -98.56 -23.90
C ALA A 487 1.56 -97.66 -23.80
N VAL A 488 2.76 -98.21 -23.99
CA VAL A 488 4.00 -97.43 -24.04
C VAL A 488 4.02 -96.52 -25.26
N ASN A 489 3.59 -97.02 -26.42
CA ASN A 489 3.50 -96.21 -27.64
C ASN A 489 2.43 -95.11 -27.52
N GLU A 490 1.27 -95.40 -26.93
CA GLU A 490 0.20 -94.42 -26.68
C GLU A 490 0.65 -93.31 -25.70
N MET A 491 1.40 -93.66 -24.65
CA MET A 491 1.99 -92.69 -23.73
C MET A 491 3.08 -91.85 -24.41
N GLY A 492 3.86 -92.44 -25.32
CA GLY A 492 4.82 -91.71 -26.16
C GLY A 492 4.15 -90.67 -27.06
N GLU A 493 3.06 -91.04 -27.74
CA GLU A 493 2.29 -90.10 -28.57
C GLU A 493 1.63 -88.98 -27.74
N GLN A 494 1.17 -89.28 -26.53
CA GLN A 494 0.64 -88.27 -25.60
C GLN A 494 1.73 -87.28 -25.14
N ILE A 495 2.96 -87.76 -24.89
CA ILE A 495 4.10 -86.92 -24.53
C ILE A 495 4.46 -85.98 -25.69
N ASP A 496 4.51 -86.49 -26.92
CA ASP A 496 4.83 -85.69 -28.11
C ASP A 496 3.74 -84.62 -28.39
N GLN A 497 2.47 -84.95 -28.17
CA GLN A 497 1.37 -83.99 -28.27
C GLN A 497 1.46 -82.90 -27.19
N LEU A 498 1.78 -83.28 -25.95
CA LEU A 498 1.96 -82.34 -24.85
C LEU A 498 3.17 -81.43 -25.06
N GLN A 499 4.28 -81.95 -25.60
CA GLN A 499 5.44 -81.13 -25.95
C GLN A 499 5.14 -80.13 -27.08
N LYS A 500 4.41 -80.53 -28.12
CA LYS A 500 3.95 -79.62 -29.18
C LYS A 500 3.02 -78.53 -28.63
N SER A 501 2.08 -78.90 -27.76
CA SER A 501 1.17 -77.97 -27.10
C SER A 501 1.93 -76.97 -26.21
N ARG A 502 2.89 -77.46 -25.40
CA ARG A 502 3.77 -76.63 -24.58
C ARG A 502 4.54 -75.60 -25.41
N ASN A 503 5.13 -76.04 -26.53
CA ASN A 503 5.91 -75.15 -27.40
C ASN A 503 5.04 -74.11 -28.11
N LYS A 504 3.78 -74.45 -28.42
CA LYS A 504 2.81 -73.49 -28.96
C LYS A 504 2.41 -72.45 -27.90
N LEU A 505 2.08 -72.89 -26.70
CA LEU A 505 1.73 -72.01 -25.58
C LEU A 505 2.90 -71.10 -25.16
N GLU A 506 4.15 -71.58 -25.21
CA GLU A 506 5.31 -70.74 -24.90
C GLU A 506 5.53 -69.65 -25.97
N LYS A 507 5.26 -69.93 -27.26
CA LYS A 507 5.28 -68.92 -28.32
C LYS A 507 4.17 -67.88 -28.15
N GLU A 508 2.94 -68.32 -27.87
CA GLU A 508 1.80 -67.43 -27.61
C GLU A 508 2.06 -66.54 -26.38
N LYS A 509 2.65 -67.09 -25.32
CA LYS A 509 3.08 -66.34 -24.14
C LYS A 509 4.15 -65.28 -24.47
N GLN A 510 5.10 -65.57 -25.35
CA GLN A 510 6.09 -64.57 -25.78
C GLN A 510 5.46 -63.44 -26.59
N ILE A 511 4.49 -63.74 -27.47
CA ILE A 511 3.76 -62.74 -28.25
C ILE A 511 2.93 -61.84 -27.33
N ILE A 512 2.19 -62.41 -26.39
CA ILE A 512 1.40 -61.64 -25.41
C ILE A 512 2.33 -60.76 -24.56
N LYS A 513 3.52 -61.25 -24.21
CA LYS A 513 4.50 -60.46 -23.46
C LYS A 513 4.99 -59.25 -24.27
N SER A 514 5.31 -59.43 -25.55
CA SER A 514 5.71 -58.30 -26.41
C SER A 514 4.57 -57.29 -26.62
N GLU A 515 3.33 -57.75 -26.78
CA GLU A 515 2.17 -56.86 -26.91
C GLU A 515 1.92 -56.05 -25.63
N VAL A 516 2.12 -56.66 -24.46
CA VAL A 516 2.03 -55.96 -23.16
C VAL A 516 3.13 -54.91 -23.03
N ASP A 517 4.36 -55.22 -23.46
CA ASP A 517 5.48 -54.27 -23.40
C ASP A 517 5.28 -53.10 -24.39
N GLU A 518 4.75 -53.34 -25.59
CA GLU A 518 4.38 -52.29 -26.55
C GLU A 518 3.23 -51.41 -26.06
N ALA A 519 2.19 -52.00 -25.45
CA ALA A 519 1.07 -51.25 -24.88
C ALA A 519 1.51 -50.36 -23.70
N ARG A 520 2.49 -50.81 -22.90
CA ARG A 520 3.11 -49.99 -21.85
C ARG A 520 3.86 -48.80 -22.45
N LEU A 521 4.67 -49.02 -23.48
CA LEU A 521 5.39 -47.95 -24.17
C LEU A 521 4.43 -46.92 -24.80
N GLN A 522 3.34 -47.37 -25.44
CA GLN A 522 2.30 -46.47 -25.95
C GLN A 522 1.63 -45.66 -24.84
N THR A 523 1.35 -46.28 -23.69
CA THR A 523 0.78 -45.59 -22.52
C THR A 523 1.73 -44.52 -21.99
N ASP A 524 3.03 -44.80 -21.91
CA ASP A 524 4.04 -43.83 -21.48
C ASP A 524 4.19 -42.67 -22.47
N HIS A 525 4.13 -42.94 -23.78
CA HIS A 525 4.12 -41.90 -24.80
C HIS A 525 2.86 -41.02 -24.72
N ALA A 526 1.68 -41.62 -24.53
CA ALA A 526 0.43 -40.89 -24.35
C ALA A 526 0.46 -40.03 -23.07
N ASN A 527 1.02 -40.54 -21.97
CA ASN A 527 1.18 -39.79 -20.73
C ASN A 527 2.12 -38.59 -20.88
N LYS A 528 3.24 -38.74 -21.59
CA LYS A 528 4.15 -37.62 -21.91
C LYS A 528 3.48 -36.57 -22.79
N ALA A 529 2.75 -36.99 -23.82
CA ALA A 529 1.99 -36.08 -24.68
C ALA A 529 0.92 -35.32 -23.88
N ARG A 530 0.20 -36.00 -22.98
CA ARG A 530 -0.78 -35.38 -22.09
C ARG A 530 -0.15 -34.33 -21.18
N ALA A 531 0.97 -34.66 -20.53
CA ALA A 531 1.69 -33.72 -19.66
C ALA A 531 2.17 -32.46 -20.40
N ASN A 532 2.60 -32.60 -21.66
CA ASN A 532 2.98 -31.46 -22.49
C ASN A 532 1.78 -30.57 -22.87
N ILE A 533 0.64 -31.18 -23.22
CA ILE A 533 -0.60 -30.45 -23.51
C ILE A 533 -1.11 -29.73 -22.26
N GLU A 534 -1.04 -30.38 -21.10
CA GLU A 534 -1.46 -29.80 -19.82
C GLU A 534 -0.58 -28.61 -19.40
N LYS A 535 0.72 -28.69 -19.70
CA LYS A 535 1.65 -27.55 -19.52
C LYS A 535 1.33 -26.40 -20.47
N LEU A 536 1.03 -26.69 -21.73
CA LEU A 536 0.65 -25.67 -22.72
C LEU A 536 -0.70 -25.02 -22.37
N ALA A 537 -1.67 -25.82 -21.91
CA ALA A 537 -2.97 -25.32 -21.44
C ALA A 537 -2.80 -24.34 -20.27
N LYS A 538 -1.97 -24.68 -19.27
CA LYS A 538 -1.64 -23.77 -18.17
C LYS A 538 -0.97 -22.47 -18.63
N GLN A 539 -0.06 -22.55 -19.60
CA GLN A 539 0.57 -21.35 -20.17
C GLN A 539 -0.45 -20.45 -20.90
N LEU A 540 -1.37 -21.05 -21.65
CA LEU A 540 -2.45 -20.32 -22.32
C LEU A 540 -3.44 -19.71 -21.33
N GLU A 541 -3.80 -20.43 -20.26
CA GLU A 541 -4.64 -19.90 -19.18
C GLU A 541 -3.98 -18.69 -18.48
N GLN A 542 -2.67 -18.77 -18.25
CA GLN A 542 -1.90 -17.67 -17.65
C GLN A 542 -1.86 -16.45 -18.58
N GLN A 543 -1.64 -16.64 -19.89
CA GLN A 543 -1.72 -15.55 -20.88
C GLN A 543 -3.11 -14.93 -20.95
N LEU A 544 -4.17 -15.74 -20.82
CA LEU A 544 -5.56 -15.27 -20.82
C LEU A 544 -5.87 -14.45 -19.56
N GLN A 545 -5.37 -14.87 -18.39
CA GLN A 545 -5.45 -14.08 -17.16
C GLN A 545 -4.72 -12.75 -17.29
N GLU A 546 -3.49 -12.74 -17.83
CA GLU A 546 -2.74 -11.50 -18.06
C GLU A 546 -3.46 -10.54 -19.02
N LEU A 547 -4.09 -11.07 -20.07
CA LEU A 547 -4.89 -10.28 -20.99
C LEU A 547 -6.16 -9.73 -20.34
N ASN A 548 -6.82 -10.51 -19.49
CA ASN A 548 -7.99 -10.03 -18.73
C ASN A 548 -7.62 -8.92 -17.74
N ILE A 549 -6.49 -9.04 -17.03
CA ILE A 549 -6.00 -7.97 -16.15
C ILE A 549 -5.74 -6.69 -16.96
N LYS A 550 -5.07 -6.80 -18.12
CA LYS A 550 -4.84 -5.65 -19.01
C LYS A 550 -6.14 -5.04 -19.55
N LEU A 551 -7.14 -5.87 -19.83
CA LEU A 551 -8.46 -5.43 -20.27
C LEU A 551 -9.16 -4.64 -19.15
N ASP A 552 -9.14 -5.15 -17.93
CA ASP A 552 -9.73 -4.51 -16.76
C ASP A 552 -9.03 -3.18 -16.42
N ASP A 553 -7.70 -3.12 -16.51
CA ASP A 553 -6.94 -1.89 -16.34
C ASP A 553 -7.25 -0.87 -17.44
N SER A 554 -7.39 -1.32 -18.70
CA SER A 554 -7.81 -0.46 -19.81
C SER A 554 -9.23 0.07 -19.60
N ASN A 555 -10.15 -0.77 -19.12
CA ASN A 555 -11.53 -0.38 -18.82
C ASN A 555 -11.60 0.62 -17.66
N ARG A 556 -10.78 0.46 -16.63
CA ARG A 556 -10.63 1.45 -15.54
C ARG A 556 -10.11 2.77 -16.08
N SER A 557 -9.06 2.74 -16.90
CA SER A 557 -8.52 3.95 -17.55
C SER A 557 -9.58 4.65 -18.42
N ILE A 558 -10.39 3.90 -19.17
CA ILE A 558 -11.50 4.45 -19.96
C ILE A 558 -12.57 5.08 -19.05
N GLN A 559 -12.91 4.46 -17.92
CA GLN A 559 -13.85 5.04 -16.95
C GLN A 559 -13.29 6.34 -16.34
N ASP A 560 -12.02 6.36 -15.96
CA ASP A 560 -11.37 7.55 -15.41
C ASP A 560 -11.34 8.68 -16.43
N LEU A 561 -10.96 8.39 -17.69
CA LEU A 561 -10.99 9.36 -18.78
C LEU A 561 -12.40 9.87 -19.08
N ASN A 562 -13.42 9.01 -19.08
CA ASN A 562 -14.81 9.43 -19.24
C ASN A 562 -15.27 10.32 -18.08
N SER A 563 -14.88 10.01 -16.84
CA SER A 563 -15.20 10.86 -15.68
C SER A 563 -14.54 12.24 -15.80
N HIS A 564 -13.30 12.29 -16.30
CA HIS A 564 -12.57 13.53 -16.54
C HIS A 564 -13.21 14.35 -17.65
N ASN A 565 -13.60 13.69 -18.75
CA ASN A 565 -14.28 14.32 -19.86
C ASN A 565 -15.64 14.90 -19.44
N ASN A 566 -16.40 14.18 -18.62
CA ASN A 566 -17.66 14.68 -18.07
C ASN A 566 -17.46 15.90 -17.17
N LYS A 567 -16.39 15.93 -16.35
CA LYS A 567 -16.04 17.11 -15.54
C LYS A 567 -15.68 18.31 -16.41
N LEU A 568 -14.81 18.11 -17.39
CA LEU A 568 -14.42 19.16 -18.35
C LEU A 568 -15.63 19.66 -19.13
N GLN A 569 -16.55 18.78 -19.52
CA GLN A 569 -17.78 19.18 -20.20
C GLN A 569 -18.69 20.01 -19.30
N SER A 570 -18.83 19.66 -18.01
CA SER A 570 -19.56 20.46 -17.04
C SER A 570 -18.90 21.81 -16.78
N GLU A 571 -17.57 21.87 -16.67
CA GLU A 571 -16.82 23.13 -16.53
C GLU A 571 -17.00 24.01 -17.76
N ASN A 572 -16.96 23.41 -18.96
CA ASN A 572 -17.17 24.13 -20.21
C ASN A 572 -18.60 24.69 -20.30
N SER A 573 -19.62 23.93 -19.90
CA SER A 573 -20.99 24.43 -19.79
C SER A 573 -21.12 25.58 -18.80
N ASN A 574 -20.46 25.50 -17.64
CA ASN A 574 -20.46 26.58 -16.65
C ASN A 574 -19.75 27.84 -17.15
N LEU A 575 -18.60 27.68 -17.81
CA LEU A 575 -17.87 28.79 -18.43
C LEU A 575 -18.69 29.44 -19.55
N SER A 576 -19.37 28.64 -20.37
CA SER A 576 -20.26 29.15 -21.41
C SER A 576 -21.43 29.96 -20.82
N ALA A 577 -22.02 29.49 -19.71
CA ALA A 577 -23.05 30.23 -19.00
C ALA A 577 -22.53 31.53 -18.39
N GLN A 578 -21.29 31.55 -17.86
CA GLN A 578 -20.66 32.79 -17.40
C GLN A 578 -20.40 33.78 -18.53
N VAL A 579 -20.00 33.30 -19.71
CA VAL A 579 -19.82 34.15 -20.89
C VAL A 579 -21.17 34.78 -21.30
N GLU A 580 -22.25 34.01 -21.33
CA GLU A 580 -23.59 34.53 -21.62
C GLU A 580 -24.04 35.59 -20.59
N ASP A 581 -23.75 35.39 -19.31
CA ASP A 581 -24.06 36.39 -18.27
C ASP A 581 -23.23 37.67 -18.45
N PHE A 582 -21.94 37.55 -18.74
CA PHE A 582 -21.09 38.71 -19.05
C PHE A 582 -21.52 39.43 -20.34
N GLU A 583 -21.92 38.71 -21.38
CA GLU A 583 -22.47 39.30 -22.61
C GLU A 583 -23.78 40.06 -22.35
N SER A 584 -24.64 39.51 -21.50
CA SER A 584 -25.87 40.17 -21.03
C SER A 584 -25.55 41.45 -20.25
N GLN A 585 -24.59 41.39 -19.32
CA GLN A 585 -24.12 42.56 -18.56
C GLN A 585 -23.51 43.63 -19.49
N ILE A 586 -22.68 43.24 -20.46
CA ILE A 586 -22.10 44.14 -21.46
C ILE A 586 -23.20 44.79 -22.31
N SER A 587 -24.23 44.03 -22.71
CA SER A 587 -25.40 44.58 -23.42
C SER A 587 -26.14 45.60 -22.56
N GLY A 588 -26.32 45.29 -21.26
CA GLY A 588 -26.89 46.20 -20.27
C GLY A 588 -26.08 47.50 -20.14
N PHE A 589 -24.78 47.39 -19.91
CA PHE A 589 -23.89 48.55 -19.81
C PHE A 589 -23.85 49.38 -21.09
N ASN A 590 -23.90 48.75 -22.27
CA ASN A 590 -23.97 49.47 -23.54
C ASN A 590 -25.26 50.27 -23.70
N LYS A 591 -26.41 49.73 -23.27
CA LYS A 591 -27.68 50.48 -23.23
C LYS A 591 -27.59 51.66 -22.27
N THR A 592 -27.04 51.45 -21.07
CA THR A 592 -26.85 52.53 -20.09
C THR A 592 -25.90 53.60 -20.61
N ARG A 593 -24.81 53.20 -21.29
CA ARG A 593 -23.87 54.11 -21.94
C ARG A 593 -24.56 54.96 -23.02
N GLN A 594 -25.37 54.34 -23.88
CA GLN A 594 -26.15 55.07 -24.89
C GLN A 594 -27.15 56.04 -24.26
N LEU A 595 -27.83 55.64 -23.19
CA LEU A 595 -28.75 56.50 -22.46
C LEU A 595 -28.03 57.71 -21.85
N LEU A 596 -26.91 57.49 -21.16
CA LEU A 596 -26.09 58.57 -20.60
C LEU A 596 -25.53 59.48 -21.68
N GLN A 597 -25.14 58.92 -22.83
CA GLN A 597 -24.66 59.71 -23.96
C GLN A 597 -25.77 60.60 -24.55
N SER A 598 -26.99 60.08 -24.67
CA SER A 598 -28.17 60.88 -25.06
C SER A 598 -28.47 61.99 -24.04
N GLN A 599 -28.36 61.72 -22.74
CA GLN A 599 -28.55 62.73 -21.70
C GLN A 599 -27.48 63.82 -21.75
N ILE A 600 -26.24 63.47 -22.07
CA ILE A 600 -25.15 64.44 -22.28
C ILE A 600 -25.42 65.31 -23.51
N GLU A 601 -25.90 64.73 -24.61
CA GLU A 601 -26.27 65.48 -25.82
C GLU A 601 -27.45 66.43 -25.56
N GLU A 602 -28.46 65.99 -24.81
CA GLU A 602 -29.58 66.82 -24.38
C GLU A 602 -29.14 67.96 -23.46
N ALA A 603 -28.27 67.67 -22.47
CA ALA A 603 -27.70 68.70 -21.60
C ALA A 603 -26.85 69.73 -22.38
N ARG A 604 -26.08 69.28 -23.37
CA ARG A 604 -25.34 70.19 -24.27
C ARG A 604 -26.28 71.08 -25.08
N ARG A 605 -27.34 70.52 -25.62
CA ARG A 605 -28.35 71.27 -26.38
C ARG A 605 -29.03 72.32 -25.51
N ASN A 606 -29.41 71.96 -24.29
CA ASN A 606 -29.98 72.90 -23.32
C ASN A 606 -28.99 74.04 -22.97
N ALA A 607 -27.72 73.72 -22.76
CA ALA A 607 -26.69 74.72 -22.51
C ALA A 607 -26.46 75.66 -23.72
N GLU A 608 -26.54 75.15 -24.95
CA GLU A 608 -26.47 75.98 -26.17
C GLU A 608 -27.71 76.88 -26.32
N GLU A 609 -28.90 76.37 -25.98
CA GLU A 609 -30.15 77.15 -25.96
C GLU A 609 -30.10 78.25 -24.90
N GLU A 610 -29.62 77.96 -23.69
CA GLU A 610 -29.37 78.97 -22.65
C GLU A 610 -28.32 80.00 -23.08
N ALA A 611 -27.24 79.59 -23.74
CA ALA A 611 -26.24 80.51 -24.26
C ALA A 611 -26.82 81.45 -25.34
N ARG A 612 -27.68 80.94 -26.23
CA ARG A 612 -28.41 81.75 -27.21
C ARG A 612 -29.39 82.71 -26.54
N ALA A 613 -30.15 82.24 -25.55
CA ALA A 613 -31.08 83.08 -24.79
C ALA A 613 -30.33 84.19 -24.04
N LYS A 614 -29.21 83.87 -23.38
CA LYS A 614 -28.33 84.83 -22.72
C LYS A 614 -27.79 85.88 -23.68
N ASN A 615 -27.32 85.48 -24.86
CA ASN A 615 -26.84 86.41 -25.88
C ASN A 615 -27.97 87.28 -26.43
N GLY A 616 -29.17 86.73 -26.62
CA GLY A 616 -30.37 87.49 -26.99
C GLY A 616 -30.75 88.54 -25.95
N LEU A 617 -30.77 88.17 -24.68
CA LEU A 617 -31.02 89.09 -23.56
C LEU A 617 -29.94 90.16 -23.43
N ALA A 618 -28.66 89.81 -23.65
CA ALA A 618 -27.57 90.78 -23.65
C ALA A 618 -27.70 91.79 -24.79
N GLN A 619 -28.17 91.37 -25.97
CA GLN A 619 -28.45 92.28 -27.08
C GLN A 619 -29.65 93.19 -26.79
N GLN A 620 -30.72 92.67 -26.20
CA GLN A 620 -31.86 93.48 -25.74
C GLN A 620 -31.44 94.50 -24.67
N LEU A 621 -30.60 94.09 -23.71
CA LEU A 621 -30.07 94.99 -22.69
C LEU A 621 -29.26 96.14 -23.33
N ARG A 622 -28.43 95.85 -24.33
CA ARG A 622 -27.69 96.88 -25.08
C ARG A 622 -28.63 97.85 -25.79
N ASN A 623 -29.67 97.34 -26.45
CA ASN A 623 -30.65 98.19 -27.13
C ASN A 623 -31.38 99.11 -26.13
N VAL A 624 -31.86 98.57 -25.00
CA VAL A 624 -32.53 99.38 -23.96
C VAL A 624 -31.57 100.40 -23.34
N THR A 625 -30.29 100.06 -23.19
CA THR A 625 -29.28 101.01 -22.71
C THR A 625 -29.07 102.14 -23.71
N ALA A 626 -29.00 101.84 -25.01
CA ALA A 626 -28.90 102.84 -26.06
C ALA A 626 -30.15 103.73 -26.14
N ASP A 627 -31.34 103.16 -26.03
CA ASP A 627 -32.60 103.92 -25.97
C ASP A 627 -32.63 104.86 -24.75
N LEU A 628 -32.09 104.40 -23.62
CA LEU A 628 -32.02 105.19 -22.38
C LEU A 628 -30.99 106.32 -22.47
N ASP A 629 -29.86 106.11 -23.14
CA ASP A 629 -28.88 107.17 -23.41
C ASP A 629 -29.43 108.19 -24.43
N GLN A 630 -30.17 107.75 -25.44
CA GLN A 630 -30.85 108.64 -26.38
C GLN A 630 -31.93 109.49 -25.68
N ALA A 631 -32.69 108.92 -24.76
CA ALA A 631 -33.64 109.67 -23.95
C ALA A 631 -32.96 110.69 -23.01
N ARG A 632 -31.73 110.40 -22.55
CA ARG A 632 -30.92 111.35 -21.77
C ARG A 632 -30.43 112.52 -22.62
N GLU A 633 -29.93 112.26 -23.84
CA GLU A 633 -29.56 113.33 -24.79
C GLU A 633 -30.76 114.24 -25.09
N GLN A 634 -31.96 113.67 -25.32
CA GLN A 634 -33.17 114.47 -25.54
C GLN A 634 -33.53 115.36 -24.34
N ILE A 635 -33.30 114.89 -23.12
CA ILE A 635 -33.53 115.69 -21.90
C ILE A 635 -32.50 116.83 -21.79
N GLU A 636 -31.24 116.59 -22.17
CA GLU A 636 -30.20 117.63 -22.21
C GLU A 636 -30.50 118.70 -23.28
N GLU A 637 -30.92 118.28 -24.48
CA GLU A 637 -31.35 119.20 -25.55
C GLU A 637 -32.53 120.07 -25.13
N GLU A 638 -33.55 119.49 -24.49
CA GLU A 638 -34.69 120.24 -23.94
C GLU A 638 -34.27 121.20 -22.80
N HIS A 639 -33.28 120.81 -22.00
CA HIS A 639 -32.70 121.68 -20.97
C HIS A 639 -31.94 122.87 -21.57
N GLU A 640 -31.16 122.66 -22.63
CA GLU A 640 -30.47 123.72 -23.36
C GLU A 640 -31.46 124.65 -24.08
N ALA A 641 -32.46 124.10 -24.75
CA ALA A 641 -33.52 124.86 -25.40
C ALA A 641 -34.28 125.75 -24.39
N ARG A 642 -34.58 125.23 -23.21
CA ARG A 642 -35.17 126.00 -22.11
C ARG A 642 -34.23 127.11 -21.61
N ALA A 643 -32.94 126.84 -21.47
CA ALA A 643 -31.96 127.83 -21.04
C ALA A 643 -31.81 128.97 -22.05
N ASP A 644 -31.86 128.68 -23.35
CA ASP A 644 -31.79 129.67 -24.41
C ASP A 644 -33.07 130.50 -24.55
N LEU A 645 -34.25 129.90 -24.38
CA LEU A 645 -35.52 130.63 -24.26
C LEU A 645 -35.48 131.61 -23.07
N GLN A 646 -34.89 131.19 -21.95
CA GLN A 646 -34.77 132.02 -20.76
C GLN A 646 -33.79 133.20 -20.98
N LYS A 647 -32.71 133.01 -21.75
CA LYS A 647 -31.82 134.11 -22.18
C LYS A 647 -32.52 135.08 -23.14
N GLN A 648 -33.28 134.58 -24.12
CA GLN A 648 -34.02 135.43 -25.05
C GLN A 648 -35.05 136.29 -24.31
N LEU A 649 -35.74 135.72 -23.33
CA LEU A 649 -36.72 136.44 -22.51
C LEU A 649 -36.06 137.54 -21.65
N ALA A 650 -34.86 137.30 -21.12
CA ALA A 650 -34.07 138.33 -20.43
C ALA A 650 -33.65 139.47 -21.38
N ARG A 651 -33.27 139.14 -22.63
CA ARG A 651 -32.88 140.11 -23.65
C ARG A 651 -34.05 141.01 -24.04
N VAL A 652 -35.23 140.44 -24.31
CA VAL A 652 -36.45 141.21 -24.64
C VAL A 652 -36.86 142.13 -23.48
N ASN A 653 -36.74 141.67 -22.24
CA ASN A 653 -36.99 142.52 -21.07
C ASN A 653 -36.03 143.71 -20.99
N SER A 654 -34.74 143.50 -21.30
CA SER A 654 -33.75 144.60 -21.33
C SER A 654 -34.02 145.60 -22.47
N GLU A 655 -34.45 145.11 -23.64
CA GLU A 655 -34.80 145.95 -24.79
C GLU A 655 -36.04 146.79 -24.50
N MET A 656 -37.06 146.22 -23.85
CA MET A 656 -38.28 146.92 -23.42
C MET A 656 -37.96 148.09 -22.45
N ILE A 657 -37.03 147.88 -21.51
CA ILE A 657 -36.57 148.96 -20.61
C ILE A 657 -35.85 150.06 -21.40
N SER A 658 -35.01 149.70 -22.37
CA SER A 658 -34.32 150.68 -23.22
C SER A 658 -35.26 151.50 -24.10
N TRP A 659 -36.33 150.88 -24.63
CA TRP A 659 -37.34 151.57 -25.44
C TRP A 659 -38.18 152.56 -24.62
N ARG A 660 -38.49 152.23 -23.35
CA ARG A 660 -39.10 153.19 -22.43
C ARG A 660 -38.23 154.41 -22.20
N SER A 661 -36.93 154.21 -21.95
CA SER A 661 -35.98 155.31 -21.72
C SER A 661 -35.74 156.17 -22.98
N LYS A 662 -35.73 155.57 -24.18
CA LYS A 662 -35.63 156.32 -25.44
C LYS A 662 -36.86 157.18 -25.75
N TYR A 663 -38.06 156.72 -25.40
CA TYR A 663 -39.29 157.48 -25.65
C TYR A 663 -39.41 158.73 -24.75
N GLU A 664 -38.94 158.67 -23.50
CA GLU A 664 -38.94 159.81 -22.58
C GLU A 664 -37.88 160.88 -22.93
N ILE A 665 -36.78 160.51 -23.59
CA ILE A 665 -35.66 161.41 -23.88
C ILE A 665 -35.68 161.96 -25.32
N GLU A 666 -36.09 161.17 -26.33
CA GLU A 666 -36.03 161.58 -27.75
C GLU A 666 -37.37 162.11 -28.31
N GLY A 667 -38.50 161.83 -27.64
CA GLY A 667 -39.83 162.26 -28.09
C GLY A 667 -40.13 163.75 -27.89
N LEU A 668 -39.58 164.36 -26.83
CA LEU A 668 -39.73 165.79 -26.55
C LEU A 668 -38.83 166.67 -27.42
N ALA A 669 -37.64 166.19 -27.80
CA ALA A 669 -36.69 166.93 -28.65
C ALA A 669 -37.11 166.99 -30.13
N ARG A 670 -37.81 165.97 -30.65
CA ARG A 670 -38.29 165.93 -32.05
C ARG A 670 -39.48 166.86 -32.33
N ALA A 671 -40.15 167.36 -31.30
CA ALA A 671 -41.18 168.39 -31.44
C ALA A 671 -40.57 169.78 -31.71
N GLU A 672 -39.36 170.05 -31.23
CA GLU A 672 -38.66 171.32 -31.44
C GLU A 672 -37.94 171.39 -32.80
N GLU A 673 -37.38 170.29 -33.31
CA GLU A 673 -36.69 170.25 -34.62
C GLU A 673 -37.62 170.38 -35.86
N LEU A 674 -38.89 169.97 -35.73
CA LEU A 674 -39.87 170.02 -36.83
C LEU A 674 -40.36 171.45 -37.14
N GLU A 675 -40.33 172.37 -36.16
CA GLU A 675 -40.58 173.80 -36.41
C GLU A 675 -39.44 174.46 -37.20
N GLU A 676 -38.20 173.99 -37.04
CA GLU A 676 -37.03 174.58 -37.69
C GLU A 676 -36.86 174.10 -39.14
N ALA A 677 -37.24 172.85 -39.46
CA ALA A 677 -37.29 172.33 -40.83
C ALA A 677 -38.29 173.09 -41.72
N LYS A 678 -39.36 173.64 -41.14
CA LYS A 678 -40.37 174.47 -41.82
C LYS A 678 -39.79 175.79 -42.34
N ARG A 679 -38.75 176.34 -41.68
CA ARG A 679 -38.03 177.55 -42.12
C ARG A 679 -37.08 177.30 -43.29
N LYS A 680 -36.46 176.12 -43.38
CA LYS A 680 -35.50 175.79 -44.45
C LYS A 680 -36.16 175.45 -45.79
N LEU A 681 -37.36 174.87 -45.79
CA LEU A 681 -38.09 174.57 -47.04
C LEU A 681 -38.62 175.84 -47.74
N ALA A 682 -38.89 176.91 -47.00
CA ALA A 682 -39.26 178.21 -47.57
C ALA A 682 -38.11 178.91 -48.33
N ALA A 683 -36.84 178.59 -48.01
CA ALA A 683 -35.67 179.14 -48.70
C ALA A 683 -35.31 178.37 -49.99
N LYS A 684 -35.56 177.05 -50.04
CA LYS A 684 -35.26 176.21 -51.21
C LYS A 684 -36.29 176.31 -52.34
N LEU A 685 -37.53 176.69 -52.03
CA LEU A 685 -38.54 176.90 -53.07
C LEU A 685 -38.23 178.15 -53.91
N ALA A 686 -37.70 179.21 -53.28
CA ALA A 686 -37.27 180.44 -53.97
C ALA A 686 -36.08 180.23 -54.92
N GLU A 687 -35.13 179.33 -54.60
CA GLU A 687 -34.01 178.98 -55.48
C GLU A 687 -34.42 178.09 -56.67
N ALA A 688 -35.45 177.25 -56.51
CA ALA A 688 -35.95 176.38 -57.57
C ALA A 688 -36.82 177.14 -58.60
N GLU A 689 -37.53 178.19 -58.16
CA GLU A 689 -38.29 179.08 -59.04
C GLU A 689 -37.35 179.92 -59.94
N GLU A 690 -36.16 180.31 -59.46
CA GLU A 690 -35.16 181.06 -60.23
C GLU A 690 -34.40 180.19 -61.26
N GLN A 691 -34.11 178.91 -60.93
CA GLN A 691 -33.40 178.00 -61.85
C GLN A 691 -34.28 177.43 -62.98
N VAL A 692 -35.60 177.34 -62.79
CA VAL A 692 -36.53 176.93 -63.86
C VAL A 692 -36.81 178.07 -64.82
N GLU A 693 -36.88 179.32 -64.34
CA GLU A 693 -36.97 180.51 -65.21
C GLU A 693 -35.69 180.74 -66.04
N GLU A 694 -34.51 180.35 -65.54
CA GLU A 694 -33.21 180.52 -66.25
C GLU A 694 -32.86 179.38 -67.23
N ALA A 695 -33.37 178.15 -67.03
CA ALA A 695 -32.93 176.97 -67.78
C ALA A 695 -33.64 176.69 -69.11
N LEU A 696 -34.91 177.09 -69.32
CA LEU A 696 -35.59 176.87 -70.62
C LEU A 696 -36.23 178.13 -71.23
N ALA A 697 -35.84 179.30 -70.73
CA ALA A 697 -35.65 180.48 -71.57
C ALA A 697 -34.61 180.24 -72.72
N LYS A 698 -33.88 179.11 -72.70
CA LYS A 698 -32.90 178.70 -73.74
C LYS A 698 -33.36 177.66 -74.78
N CYS A 699 -34.58 177.11 -74.73
CA CYS A 699 -35.12 176.31 -75.86
C CYS A 699 -36.43 176.82 -76.46
N ASN A 700 -36.96 177.96 -76.01
CA ASN A 700 -37.82 178.79 -76.87
C ASN A 700 -36.94 179.46 -77.96
N SER A 701 -36.57 178.73 -79.03
CA SER A 701 -36.27 179.24 -80.39
C SER A 701 -35.66 178.21 -81.37
N LEU A 702 -35.71 176.91 -81.06
CA LEU A 702 -35.70 175.79 -82.02
C LEU A 702 -36.61 174.69 -81.47
#